data_AF-A0A0Q9L5J1-F1
#
_entry.id   AF-A0A0Q9L5J1-F1
#
_cell.length_a   1.000
_cell.length_b   1.000
_cell.length_c   1.000
_cell.angle_alpha   90.00
_cell.angle_beta   90.00
_cell.angle_gamma   90.00
#
_symmetry.space_group_name_H-M   'P 1'
#
loop_
_entity.id
_entity.type
_entity.pdbx_description
1 polymer ?
#
loop_
_entity_poly.entity_id
_entity_poly.type
_entity_poly.pdbx_seq_one_letter_code
_entity_poly.pdbx_strand_id
1 'polypeptide(L)'
;MGKVQNIIERKTQSLGKRVMIAALGGVLLVQPLASILPGNWQKAIIESTEAAASDSVLKLSQQSYITAGAKRLDYVFQTTRGSSKAQTDVHVIEIDLTNPYVSLNAMSGKNNSIGQVNTILNMTKENGAVAAINADVFVMGNEGAPLGSQITSGMFMTSPAKLKGMYAFSVSKDRKPMVDNYTFEGLVTALDGSTFPLEGLNQSAYIPETTGSSYSHVNAIYMYTSAWGGAERPKNSGTTPTEVLVRGGLIAEISIDKAITGQAPADGYILRAHGLAAKFVKEHLQVGETITADYSLVSQTTGSKIDPASFEMMAGGHTLLVNDGAAASFSRDVAGVSGSSYTSRSAVGYSMDGTKVYLITSERYGNNTGVSLKELQQIMLQLGVYKGVNLDGGGSTTMIERPLGSIALQLAHKTQYGPTQRSVANGIGVFTTAPKGELKGIAVSGASVMLIGQKSSYAIKGYDTYYNPYEVDNASAVWGSEKAIGIFNGSEFTAVKAGKTTLSVKSGAISTKHEVEVIGRDQIASLSIDTAAGVLAKGAVISVPLTMKLKNGSTYKLSGGSVKWEFIGFTAVQNGDSLTVQSVNAGVSAGYAIARYDGYPAMIPFTQGEAVSTFEDFEKPAYSITSQVTPADTTTGSVNLVSDFPGQTSAKALKLDYDFTNGTGTKASYAVFNSTGRTIAGSPTSMTLDLYGDNSLNWVRAEFIDADGKSHFLDLAKQLDFSGWKNVKVNLSSEGMKFPVKLKRIYVVTLAEGQDERSASGSIGLDNIELQYPPSVEVDSNTKVEMIVGKTAATVNGNGIKLDSAPIVLNGTTYVPVRFVSDAMGAKLFYNGITKQVTVLRGNKLMEMTLGKKDLILNGELQFSEVTPIIRNNRTLIPVRLFSEKLGLKVGYDAKVKKITID
;
A
#
# COMPACT_ATOMS: atom_id res chain seq x y z
N MET A 1 -13.88 92.51 11.10
CA MET A 1 -12.44 92.17 11.23
C MET A 1 -12.36 90.98 12.18
N GLY A 2 -11.87 89.77 11.86
CA GLY A 2 -11.34 89.21 10.62
C GLY A 2 -12.11 87.93 10.21
N LYS A 3 -12.15 87.68 8.89
CA LYS A 3 -13.14 86.91 8.10
C LYS A 3 -13.33 85.45 8.60
N VAL A 4 -14.50 84.96 9.05
CA VAL A 4 -15.90 84.88 8.50
C VAL A 4 -16.03 83.73 7.50
N GLN A 5 -16.93 82.74 7.63
CA GLN A 5 -17.89 82.33 8.68
C GLN A 5 -18.70 81.13 8.13
N ASN A 6 -19.36 80.38 9.04
CA ASN A 6 -20.72 79.81 8.90
C ASN A 6 -20.93 78.59 7.96
N ILE A 7 -21.83 77.61 8.19
CA ILE A 7 -23.07 77.51 8.98
C ILE A 7 -23.51 76.02 9.11
N ILE A 8 -24.02 75.66 10.31
CA ILE A 8 -25.21 74.87 10.70
C ILE A 8 -25.48 73.41 10.22
N GLU A 9 -25.94 72.64 11.23
CA GLU A 9 -26.49 71.29 11.32
C GLU A 9 -27.74 70.90 10.49
N ARG A 10 -27.86 69.56 10.34
CA ARG A 10 -29.06 68.67 10.26
C ARG A 10 -29.98 68.74 9.04
N LYS A 11 -30.04 67.61 8.28
CA LYS A 11 -31.25 66.74 8.17
C LYS A 11 -31.09 65.52 7.22
N THR A 12 -31.57 64.36 7.70
CA THR A 12 -32.39 63.29 7.07
C THR A 12 -32.00 62.49 5.80
N GLN A 13 -32.09 61.16 5.98
CA GLN A 13 -32.75 60.12 5.16
C GLN A 13 -32.30 59.79 3.72
N SER A 14 -32.00 58.50 3.48
CA SER A 14 -32.81 57.61 2.60
C SER A 14 -32.43 56.14 2.88
N LEU A 15 -33.35 55.30 3.35
CA LEU A 15 -34.25 54.40 2.61
C LEU A 15 -33.53 53.29 1.81
N GLY A 16 -33.67 52.06 2.31
CA GLY A 16 -33.26 50.86 1.60
C GLY A 16 -34.18 50.49 0.43
N LYS A 17 -33.67 49.62 -0.44
CA LYS A 17 -34.46 48.67 -1.22
C LYS A 17 -33.61 47.44 -1.52
N ARG A 18 -34.17 46.28 -1.16
CA ARG A 18 -33.78 44.96 -1.63
C ARG A 18 -34.07 44.89 -3.13
N VAL A 19 -33.15 44.32 -3.89
CA VAL A 19 -33.47 43.66 -5.17
C VAL A 19 -32.81 42.28 -5.15
N MET A 20 -33.64 41.25 -4.97
CA MET A 20 -33.31 39.92 -5.46
C MET A 20 -33.29 40.00 -6.99
N ILE A 21 -32.21 39.53 -7.61
CA ILE A 21 -32.28 39.03 -8.99
C ILE A 21 -31.97 37.54 -8.93
N ALA A 22 -32.99 36.81 -9.35
CA ALA A 22 -33.02 35.37 -9.49
C ALA A 22 -31.91 34.89 -10.43
N ALA A 23 -31.29 33.78 -10.05
CA ALA A 23 -30.60 32.91 -10.99
C ALA A 23 -31.65 32.35 -11.96
N LEU A 24 -31.75 32.95 -13.15
CA LEU A 24 -32.44 32.37 -14.29
C LEU A 24 -31.38 31.72 -15.17
N GLY A 25 -31.46 30.39 -15.26
CA GLY A 25 -30.67 29.58 -16.17
C GLY A 25 -30.91 30.01 -17.61
N GLY A 26 -29.82 30.34 -18.29
CA GLY A 26 -29.78 30.50 -19.74
C GLY A 26 -29.13 29.27 -20.36
N VAL A 27 -29.96 28.30 -20.74
CA VAL A 27 -29.58 27.24 -21.69
C VAL A 27 -29.48 27.89 -23.06
N LEU A 28 -28.26 28.00 -23.60
CA LEU A 28 -28.04 28.37 -25.00
C LEU A 28 -28.18 27.11 -25.86
N LEU A 29 -29.40 26.89 -26.35
CA LEU A 29 -29.70 26.00 -27.46
C LEU A 29 -29.26 26.69 -28.76
N VAL A 30 -28.22 26.16 -29.40
CA VAL A 30 -27.93 26.47 -30.81
C VAL A 30 -28.21 25.17 -31.59
N GLN A 31 -29.28 25.18 -32.38
CA GLN A 31 -29.48 24.22 -33.46
C GLN A 31 -29.11 24.86 -34.81
N PRO A 32 -28.67 24.07 -35.80
CA PRO A 32 -27.97 24.58 -36.97
C PRO A 32 -28.93 24.89 -38.11
N LEU A 33 -28.71 26.03 -38.79
CA LEU A 33 -29.19 26.26 -40.14
C LEU A 33 -28.12 25.82 -41.13
N ALA A 34 -28.33 24.65 -41.74
CA ALA A 34 -27.58 24.21 -42.90
C ALA A 34 -28.14 24.88 -44.17
N SER A 35 -27.26 25.49 -44.98
CA SER A 35 -27.54 25.77 -46.39
C SER A 35 -26.28 25.59 -47.26
N ILE A 36 -26.23 24.41 -47.88
CA ILE A 36 -25.85 24.04 -49.27
C ILE A 36 -24.73 24.83 -50.00
N LEU A 37 -23.62 24.15 -50.35
CA LEU A 37 -23.17 23.77 -51.72
C LEU A 37 -21.67 23.33 -51.77
N PRO A 38 -21.20 22.62 -52.83
CA PRO A 38 -20.38 21.41 -52.74
C PRO A 38 -18.93 21.58 -53.20
N GLY A 39 -18.06 20.62 -52.86
CA GLY A 39 -16.74 20.50 -53.49
C GLY A 39 -15.75 19.56 -52.79
N ASN A 40 -15.84 18.27 -53.13
CA ASN A 40 -14.88 17.17 -52.95
C ASN A 40 -13.52 17.47 -52.29
N TRP A 41 -13.37 17.10 -51.01
CA TRP A 41 -12.12 16.52 -50.48
C TRP A 41 -12.50 15.30 -49.64
N GLN A 42 -12.09 14.12 -50.09
CA GLN A 42 -12.23 12.86 -49.36
C GLN A 42 -11.46 12.96 -48.04
N LYS A 43 -12.18 13.17 -46.93
CA LYS A 43 -11.69 12.79 -45.59
C LYS A 43 -12.08 11.34 -45.34
N ALA A 44 -11.07 10.53 -45.03
CA ALA A 44 -11.28 9.24 -44.38
C ALA A 44 -12.25 9.43 -43.21
N ILE A 45 -13.35 8.70 -43.24
CA ILE A 45 -14.28 8.58 -42.13
C ILE A 45 -13.52 7.79 -41.06
N ILE A 46 -12.86 8.51 -40.17
CA ILE A 46 -12.61 7.99 -38.83
C ILE A 46 -13.95 8.15 -38.13
N GLU A 47 -14.63 7.04 -37.87
CA GLU A 47 -15.77 7.01 -36.96
C GLU A 47 -15.34 7.69 -35.66
N SER A 48 -15.88 8.88 -35.42
CA SER A 48 -15.82 9.53 -34.12
C SER A 48 -16.67 8.69 -33.18
N THR A 49 -16.02 7.72 -32.53
CA THR A 49 -16.52 7.22 -31.26
C THR A 49 -16.48 8.41 -30.31
N GLU A 50 -17.65 9.00 -30.05
CA GLU A 50 -17.85 9.88 -28.90
C GLU A 50 -17.47 9.07 -27.65
N ALA A 51 -16.23 9.24 -27.21
CA ALA A 51 -15.83 8.80 -25.89
C ALA A 51 -16.66 9.62 -24.90
N ALA A 52 -17.60 8.95 -24.22
CA ALA A 52 -18.29 9.51 -23.08
C ALA A 52 -17.25 10.13 -22.15
N ALA A 53 -17.32 11.45 -21.95
CA ALA A 53 -16.46 12.18 -21.04
C ALA A 53 -16.56 11.52 -19.66
N SER A 54 -15.47 10.89 -19.21
CA SER A 54 -15.40 10.42 -17.83
C SER A 54 -15.14 11.64 -16.95
N ASP A 55 -16.18 12.10 -16.25
CA ASP A 55 -16.10 13.18 -15.27
C ASP A 55 -15.26 12.72 -14.07
N SER A 56 -13.93 12.75 -14.21
CA SER A 56 -13.03 12.58 -13.09
C SER A 56 -13.16 13.77 -12.14
N VAL A 57 -13.37 13.53 -10.84
CA VAL A 57 -13.58 14.59 -9.84
C VAL A 57 -12.51 14.51 -8.77
N LEU A 58 -11.83 15.63 -8.50
CA LEU A 58 -10.91 15.80 -7.40
C LEU A 58 -11.60 16.58 -6.26
N LYS A 59 -11.95 15.90 -5.17
CA LYS A 59 -12.68 16.50 -4.05
C LYS A 59 -11.78 16.69 -2.83
N LEU A 60 -11.65 17.91 -2.34
CA LEU A 60 -10.94 18.20 -1.09
C LEU A 60 -11.63 17.49 0.09
N SER A 61 -10.87 16.71 0.84
CA SER A 61 -11.35 15.99 2.03
C SER A 61 -10.85 16.64 3.32
N GLN A 62 -9.59 17.08 3.35
CA GLN A 62 -8.97 17.68 4.53
C GLN A 62 -7.94 18.75 4.14
N GLN A 63 -7.70 19.70 5.05
CA GLN A 63 -6.59 20.63 4.96
C GLN A 63 -5.99 20.90 6.34
N SER A 64 -4.68 21.16 6.39
CA SER A 64 -3.96 21.57 7.59
C SER A 64 -2.77 22.46 7.22
N TYR A 65 -2.40 23.40 8.09
CA TYR A 65 -1.17 24.18 7.90
C TYR A 65 0.05 23.39 8.36
N ILE A 66 1.18 23.61 7.67
CA ILE A 66 2.51 23.09 8.07
C ILE A 66 3.33 24.23 8.72
N THR A 67 3.26 25.41 8.10
CA THR A 67 3.83 26.68 8.57
C THR A 67 3.20 27.83 7.77
N ALA A 68 3.52 29.08 8.07
CA ALA A 68 3.14 30.22 7.25
C ALA A 68 3.63 30.04 5.81
N GLY A 69 2.72 30.10 4.84
CA GLY A 69 3.05 29.90 3.43
C GLY A 69 3.07 28.46 2.94
N ALA A 70 2.86 27.44 3.80
CA ALA A 70 2.71 26.05 3.36
C ALA A 70 1.56 25.34 4.07
N LYS A 71 0.71 24.67 3.28
CA LYS A 71 -0.40 23.86 3.79
C LYS A 71 -0.45 22.49 3.12
N ARG A 72 -0.87 21.52 3.90
CA ARG A 72 -1.28 20.19 3.48
C ARG A 72 -2.73 20.22 3.02
N LEU A 73 -2.99 19.66 1.84
CA LEU A 73 -4.31 19.44 1.27
C LEU A 73 -4.44 17.95 0.92
N ASP A 74 -5.50 17.32 1.41
CA ASP A 74 -5.84 15.94 1.08
C ASP A 74 -7.10 15.93 0.23
N TYR A 75 -7.04 15.17 -0.86
CA TYR A 75 -8.10 15.04 -1.83
C TYR A 75 -8.44 13.58 -2.05
N VAL A 76 -9.68 13.36 -2.47
CA VAL A 76 -10.16 12.11 -3.02
C VAL A 76 -10.35 12.30 -4.52
N PHE A 77 -9.57 11.57 -5.32
CA PHE A 77 -9.73 11.53 -6.77
C PHE A 77 -10.64 10.38 -7.16
N GLN A 78 -11.75 10.69 -7.84
CA GLN A 78 -12.73 9.74 -8.32
C GLN A 78 -12.69 9.71 -9.85
N THR A 79 -12.66 8.52 -10.44
CA THR A 79 -12.60 8.33 -11.89
C THR A 79 -13.25 7.01 -12.31
N THR A 80 -13.31 6.76 -13.62
CA THR A 80 -13.83 5.52 -14.19
C THR A 80 -12.74 4.85 -15.02
N ARG A 81 -12.41 3.60 -14.69
CA ARG A 81 -11.43 2.76 -15.39
C ARG A 81 -12.18 1.64 -16.12
N GLY A 82 -12.33 1.76 -17.43
CA GLY A 82 -13.21 0.89 -18.20
C GLY A 82 -14.67 1.11 -17.77
N SER A 83 -15.33 0.07 -17.28
CA SER A 83 -16.70 0.16 -16.71
C SER A 83 -16.73 0.33 -15.18
N SER A 84 -15.58 0.29 -14.51
CA SER A 84 -15.47 0.29 -13.05
C SER A 84 -15.16 1.68 -12.51
N LYS A 85 -15.92 2.12 -11.50
CA LYS A 85 -15.56 3.30 -10.72
C LYS A 85 -14.31 3.01 -9.89
N ALA A 86 -13.40 3.98 -9.84
CA ALA A 86 -12.18 3.94 -9.07
C ALA A 86 -12.07 5.20 -8.20
N GLN A 87 -11.46 5.03 -7.03
CA GLN A 87 -11.14 6.11 -6.12
C GLN A 87 -9.72 5.93 -5.60
N THR A 88 -9.01 7.03 -5.40
CA THR A 88 -7.68 7.03 -4.78
C THR A 88 -7.44 8.36 -4.08
N ASP A 89 -6.70 8.30 -2.98
CA ASP A 89 -6.31 9.52 -2.27
C ASP A 89 -5.17 10.23 -2.99
N VAL A 90 -5.20 11.56 -2.91
CA VAL A 90 -4.21 12.47 -3.49
C VAL A 90 -3.81 13.47 -2.41
N HIS A 91 -2.52 13.71 -2.34
CA HIS A 91 -1.86 14.31 -1.22
C HIS A 91 -1.01 15.47 -1.73
N VAL A 92 -1.33 16.70 -1.35
CA VAL A 92 -0.69 17.90 -1.87
C VAL A 92 -0.10 18.74 -0.76
N ILE A 93 1.12 19.24 -0.93
CA ILE A 93 1.61 20.41 -0.20
C ILE A 93 1.53 21.60 -1.17
N GLU A 94 0.68 22.57 -0.86
CA GLU A 94 0.61 23.86 -1.56
C GLU A 94 1.53 24.85 -0.83
N ILE A 95 2.49 25.41 -1.57
CA ILE A 95 3.46 26.40 -1.08
C ILE A 95 3.20 27.73 -1.78
N ASP A 96 3.02 28.79 -1.01
CA ASP A 96 2.86 30.16 -1.47
C ASP A 96 4.20 30.90 -1.42
N LEU A 97 4.82 31.06 -2.59
CA LEU A 97 6.11 31.73 -2.77
C LEU A 97 6.03 33.25 -2.57
N THR A 98 4.84 33.85 -2.41
CA THR A 98 4.74 35.26 -2.00
C THR A 98 5.00 35.44 -0.50
N ASN A 99 4.83 34.37 0.29
CA ASN A 99 5.10 34.42 1.71
C ASN A 99 6.63 34.45 1.96
N PRO A 100 7.20 35.47 2.62
CA PRO A 100 8.65 35.60 2.78
C PRO A 100 9.26 34.53 3.70
N TYR A 101 8.44 33.80 4.45
CA TYR A 101 8.92 32.85 5.45
C TYR A 101 9.07 31.42 4.94
N VAL A 102 8.59 31.09 3.74
CA VAL A 102 8.67 29.73 3.19
C VAL A 102 9.64 29.67 2.02
N SER A 103 10.44 28.61 1.94
CA SER A 103 11.29 28.35 0.78
C SER A 103 11.30 26.87 0.42
N LEU A 104 11.78 26.57 -0.79
CA LEU A 104 11.94 25.22 -1.30
C LEU A 104 13.41 24.97 -1.61
N ASN A 105 13.87 23.75 -1.36
CA ASN A 105 15.21 23.35 -1.75
C ASN A 105 15.28 21.86 -2.09
N ALA A 106 16.21 21.49 -2.98
CA ALA A 106 16.51 20.09 -3.24
C ALA A 106 17.37 19.54 -2.09
N MET A 107 17.08 18.34 -1.64
CA MET A 107 17.84 17.62 -0.61
C MET A 107 18.44 16.37 -1.23
N SER A 108 19.75 16.16 -1.05
CA SER A 108 20.40 14.94 -1.52
C SER A 108 20.31 13.82 -0.48
N GLY A 109 21.01 12.72 -0.76
CA GLY A 109 21.33 11.60 0.12
C GLY A 109 21.86 11.95 1.52
N LYS A 110 22.44 10.94 2.18
CA LYS A 110 23.07 11.10 3.50
C LYS A 110 24.05 12.27 3.48
N ASN A 111 24.00 13.09 4.52
CA ASN A 111 24.85 14.28 4.67
C ASN A 111 24.71 15.27 3.50
N ASN A 112 23.53 15.29 2.86
CA ASN A 112 23.23 16.12 1.70
C ASN A 112 24.24 15.96 0.55
N SER A 113 24.77 14.74 0.35
CA SER A 113 25.73 14.41 -0.72
C SER A 113 25.12 13.57 -1.84
N ILE A 114 25.70 13.67 -3.05
CA ILE A 114 25.36 12.84 -4.23
C ILE A 114 25.96 11.44 -4.10
N GLY A 115 25.23 10.41 -4.56
CA GLY A 115 25.71 9.03 -4.55
C GLY A 115 25.65 8.36 -3.17
N GLN A 116 24.74 8.81 -2.29
CA GLN A 116 24.57 8.29 -0.93
C GLN A 116 23.08 8.20 -0.55
N VAL A 117 22.32 7.27 -1.14
CA VAL A 117 20.84 7.22 -0.93
C VAL A 117 20.40 7.25 0.53
N ASN A 118 19.26 7.89 0.80
CA ASN A 118 18.67 8.01 2.14
C ASN A 118 17.14 8.03 2.07
N THR A 119 16.45 7.86 3.20
CA THR A 119 14.98 8.02 3.23
C THR A 119 14.61 9.50 3.23
N ILE A 120 13.46 9.87 2.65
CA ILE A 120 12.99 11.27 2.67
C ILE A 120 12.84 11.79 4.10
N LEU A 121 12.41 10.96 5.06
CA LEU A 121 12.35 11.36 6.47
C LEU A 121 13.73 11.77 7.02
N ASN A 122 14.77 11.01 6.73
CA ASN A 122 16.12 11.34 7.19
C ASN A 122 16.65 12.58 6.48
N MET A 123 16.48 12.70 5.17
CA MET A 123 16.86 13.90 4.42
C MET A 123 16.18 15.15 4.99
N THR A 124 14.88 15.06 5.28
CA THR A 124 14.10 16.16 5.86
C THR A 124 14.67 16.59 7.22
N LYS A 125 15.04 15.62 8.07
CA LYS A 125 15.68 15.88 9.38
C LYS A 125 17.06 16.50 9.24
N GLU A 126 17.93 15.89 8.42
CA GLU A 126 19.32 16.31 8.21
C GLU A 126 19.41 17.74 7.68
N ASN A 127 18.46 18.16 6.84
CA ASN A 127 18.42 19.49 6.26
C ASN A 127 17.60 20.50 7.08
N GLY A 128 16.83 20.07 8.09
CA GLY A 128 15.96 20.96 8.87
C GLY A 128 14.71 21.43 8.12
N ALA A 129 14.25 20.67 7.13
CA ALA A 129 12.98 20.92 6.45
C ALA A 129 11.78 20.57 7.35
N VAL A 130 10.63 21.20 7.09
CA VAL A 130 9.37 20.96 7.81
C VAL A 130 8.39 20.08 7.04
N ALA A 131 8.64 19.85 5.76
CA ALA A 131 7.94 18.86 4.93
C ALA A 131 8.80 18.52 3.71
N ALA A 132 8.52 17.41 3.04
CA ALA A 132 9.23 17.03 1.83
C ALA A 132 8.51 15.95 1.00
N ILE A 133 8.89 15.84 -0.27
CA ILE A 133 8.60 14.66 -1.11
C ILE A 133 9.88 14.12 -1.77
N ASN A 134 9.83 12.89 -2.29
CA ASN A 134 10.90 12.39 -3.17
C ASN A 134 10.92 13.12 -4.53
N ALA A 135 12.07 13.09 -5.20
CA ALA A 135 12.27 13.81 -6.46
C ALA A 135 12.71 12.90 -7.62
N ASP A 136 13.99 12.86 -7.95
CA ASP A 136 14.49 12.39 -9.24
C ASP A 136 14.52 10.86 -9.36
N VAL A 137 14.54 10.38 -10.60
CA VAL A 137 14.82 8.99 -10.93
C VAL A 137 16.33 8.72 -10.83
N PHE A 138 16.69 7.49 -10.46
CA PHE A 138 18.07 7.08 -10.27
C PHE A 138 18.27 5.59 -10.58
N VAL A 139 19.52 5.19 -10.80
CA VAL A 139 19.88 3.78 -11.02
C VAL A 139 20.11 3.09 -9.68
N MET A 140 19.17 2.24 -9.25
CA MET A 140 19.20 1.57 -7.94
C MET A 140 20.40 0.62 -7.72
N GLY A 141 21.02 0.12 -8.80
CA GLY A 141 22.15 -0.81 -8.74
C GLY A 141 23.53 -0.16 -8.65
N ASN A 142 23.61 1.18 -8.72
CA ASN A 142 24.87 1.93 -8.73
C ASN A 142 25.03 2.73 -7.42
N GLU A 143 25.80 3.82 -7.43
CA GLU A 143 26.03 4.68 -6.26
C GLU A 143 24.77 5.45 -5.83
N GLY A 144 23.73 5.46 -6.64
CA GLY A 144 22.45 6.11 -6.33
C GLY A 144 22.48 7.63 -6.49
N ALA A 145 23.24 8.14 -7.47
CA ALA A 145 23.13 9.51 -7.92
C ALA A 145 21.85 9.72 -8.77
N PRO A 146 21.22 10.91 -8.70
CA PRO A 146 20.09 11.26 -9.56
C PRO A 146 20.52 11.32 -11.04
N LEU A 147 19.58 11.04 -11.96
CA LEU A 147 19.84 11.11 -13.40
C LEU A 147 19.62 12.51 -13.99
N GLY A 148 18.75 13.32 -13.39
CA GLY A 148 18.56 14.70 -13.74
C GLY A 148 19.52 15.63 -12.97
N SER A 149 19.38 16.92 -13.26
CA SER A 149 20.17 17.98 -12.63
C SER A 149 19.71 18.23 -11.20
N GLN A 150 20.65 18.58 -10.31
CA GLN A 150 20.33 19.02 -8.96
C GLN A 150 21.12 20.26 -8.57
N ILE A 151 20.41 21.25 -8.00
CA ILE A 151 20.98 22.43 -7.36
C ILE A 151 20.39 22.52 -5.96
N THR A 152 21.24 22.66 -4.95
CA THR A 152 20.84 22.77 -3.54
C THR A 152 21.44 24.04 -2.94
N SER A 153 20.59 24.97 -2.48
CA SER A 153 21.01 26.26 -1.91
C SER A 153 21.95 27.04 -2.82
N GLY A 154 21.67 27.03 -4.13
CA GLY A 154 22.50 27.64 -5.17
C GLY A 154 23.81 26.91 -5.51
N MET A 155 24.12 25.80 -4.84
CA MET A 155 25.26 24.94 -5.19
C MET A 155 24.85 23.94 -6.27
N PHE A 156 25.62 23.86 -7.36
CA PHE A 156 25.38 22.90 -8.42
C PHE A 156 25.88 21.51 -8.01
N MET A 157 24.96 20.63 -7.66
CA MET A 157 25.26 19.34 -7.04
C MET A 157 25.55 18.27 -8.06
N THR A 158 24.82 18.22 -9.18
CA THR A 158 25.02 17.24 -10.25
C THR A 158 24.41 17.76 -11.55
N SER A 159 25.05 17.48 -12.69
CA SER A 159 24.56 17.87 -14.01
C SER A 159 23.42 16.96 -14.49
N PRO A 160 22.61 17.36 -15.49
CA PRO A 160 21.68 16.44 -16.16
C PRO A 160 22.42 15.35 -16.96
N ALA A 161 21.96 14.10 -16.89
CA ALA A 161 22.46 13.04 -17.75
C ALA A 161 22.05 13.28 -19.22
N LYS A 162 22.83 12.73 -20.16
CA LYS A 162 22.57 12.81 -21.61
C LYS A 162 21.41 11.89 -22.04
N LEU A 163 20.23 12.15 -21.50
CA LEU A 163 18.98 11.44 -21.77
C LEU A 163 17.97 12.38 -22.44
N LYS A 164 17.11 11.86 -23.32
CA LYS A 164 16.16 12.67 -24.08
C LYS A 164 14.97 13.06 -23.22
N GLY A 165 14.59 14.34 -23.25
CA GLY A 165 13.32 14.81 -22.70
C GLY A 165 13.17 14.72 -21.18
N MET A 166 14.28 14.73 -20.42
CA MET A 166 14.27 14.85 -18.95
C MET A 166 13.97 16.28 -18.51
N TYR A 167 12.79 16.49 -17.94
CA TYR A 167 12.44 17.80 -17.37
C TYR A 167 12.86 17.89 -15.90
N ALA A 168 13.25 19.08 -15.48
CA ALA A 168 13.56 19.44 -14.10
C ALA A 168 12.62 20.54 -13.60
N PHE A 169 12.34 20.52 -12.30
CA PHE A 169 11.72 21.63 -11.59
C PHE A 169 12.82 22.47 -10.93
N SER A 170 12.69 23.79 -11.00
CA SER A 170 13.66 24.73 -10.42
C SER A 170 12.96 25.93 -9.82
N VAL A 171 13.62 26.57 -8.85
CA VAL A 171 13.23 27.87 -8.30
C VAL A 171 14.46 28.77 -8.38
N SER A 172 14.31 29.91 -9.03
CA SER A 172 15.36 30.92 -9.12
C SER A 172 15.59 31.67 -7.80
N LYS A 173 16.70 32.38 -7.67
CA LYS A 173 16.98 33.23 -6.48
C LYS A 173 15.95 34.34 -6.25
N ASP A 174 15.27 34.81 -7.31
CA ASP A 174 14.13 35.73 -7.22
C ASP A 174 12.78 35.01 -6.99
N ARG A 175 12.82 33.74 -6.56
CA ARG A 175 11.68 32.92 -6.14
C ARG A 175 10.67 32.62 -7.25
N LYS A 176 11.12 32.54 -8.51
CA LYS A 176 10.27 32.13 -9.63
C LYS A 176 10.38 30.63 -9.88
N PRO A 177 9.26 29.88 -9.83
CA PRO A 177 9.26 28.47 -10.17
C PRO A 177 9.32 28.28 -11.70
N MET A 178 10.05 27.27 -12.14
CA MET A 178 10.23 26.93 -13.55
C MET A 178 10.22 25.41 -13.73
N VAL A 179 9.69 24.95 -14.86
CA VAL A 179 9.81 23.57 -15.33
C VAL A 179 10.37 23.62 -16.75
N ASP A 180 11.53 23.01 -16.96
CA ASP A 180 12.21 23.02 -18.26
C ASP A 180 13.12 21.78 -18.42
N ASN A 181 13.54 21.51 -19.64
CA ASN A 181 14.54 20.51 -19.98
C ASN A 181 15.89 21.22 -20.17
N TYR A 182 16.92 20.76 -19.47
CA TYR A 182 18.25 21.36 -19.50
C TYR A 182 19.30 20.35 -19.96
N THR A 183 20.23 20.80 -20.79
CA THR A 183 21.47 20.06 -21.10
C THR A 183 22.66 20.72 -20.42
N PHE A 184 23.75 19.98 -20.29
CA PHE A 184 25.02 20.47 -19.76
C PHE A 184 26.01 20.71 -20.91
N GLU A 185 26.66 21.87 -20.90
CA GLU A 185 27.79 22.18 -21.77
C GLU A 185 28.97 22.64 -20.91
N GLY A 186 30.13 22.03 -21.10
CA GLY A 186 31.36 22.47 -20.44
C GLY A 186 32.62 22.22 -21.26
N LEU A 187 33.69 22.89 -20.85
CA LEU A 187 34.99 22.86 -21.52
C LEU A 187 36.11 22.90 -20.48
N VAL A 188 37.08 22.01 -20.64
CA VAL A 188 38.35 22.05 -19.93
C VAL A 188 39.38 22.71 -20.83
N THR A 189 40.12 23.70 -20.30
CA THR A 189 41.18 24.42 -21.01
C THR A 189 42.49 24.28 -20.25
N ALA A 190 43.48 23.68 -20.92
CA ALA A 190 44.86 23.54 -20.44
C ALA A 190 45.63 24.86 -20.59
N LEU A 191 46.77 24.96 -19.92
CA LEU A 191 47.63 26.16 -19.97
C LEU A 191 48.16 26.46 -21.38
N ASP A 192 48.41 25.42 -22.18
CA ASP A 192 48.88 25.54 -23.57
C ASP A 192 47.77 26.01 -24.55
N GLY A 193 46.54 26.21 -24.06
CA GLY A 193 45.37 26.60 -24.85
C GLY A 193 44.61 25.42 -25.46
N SER A 194 45.09 24.19 -25.29
CA SER A 194 44.39 22.98 -25.73
C SER A 194 43.10 22.77 -24.92
N THR A 195 42.06 22.26 -25.57
CA THR A 195 40.75 22.12 -24.95
C THR A 195 40.15 20.73 -25.11
N PHE A 196 39.32 20.33 -24.15
CA PHE A 196 38.57 19.08 -24.21
C PHE A 196 37.17 19.27 -23.59
N PRO A 197 36.09 18.71 -24.16
CA PRO A 197 34.75 18.82 -23.59
C PRO A 197 34.65 18.27 -22.16
N LEU A 198 34.03 19.04 -21.27
CA LEU A 198 33.58 18.56 -19.97
C LEU A 198 32.14 18.07 -20.14
N GLU A 199 31.90 16.80 -19.81
CA GLU A 199 30.66 16.11 -20.18
C GLU A 199 29.65 15.93 -19.04
N GLY A 200 30.08 16.15 -17.80
CA GLY A 200 29.18 16.16 -16.66
C GLY A 200 29.88 16.43 -15.33
N LEU A 201 29.05 16.55 -14.29
CA LEU A 201 29.43 16.89 -12.92
C LEU A 201 28.74 15.93 -11.94
N ASN A 202 29.51 15.26 -11.07
CA ASN A 202 29.04 14.37 -10.01
C ASN A 202 27.97 13.35 -10.46
N GLN A 203 28.20 12.62 -11.55
CA GLN A 203 27.25 11.64 -12.06
C GLN A 203 27.69 10.21 -11.78
N SER A 204 26.74 9.32 -11.51
CA SER A 204 26.97 7.88 -11.63
C SER A 204 27.15 7.48 -13.09
N ALA A 205 27.68 6.28 -13.35
CA ALA A 205 27.66 5.73 -14.71
C ALA A 205 26.22 5.40 -15.15
N TYR A 206 25.85 5.85 -16.35
CA TYR A 206 24.58 5.56 -17.03
C TYR A 206 24.81 5.23 -18.53
N ILE A 207 23.75 4.80 -19.21
CA ILE A 207 23.72 4.60 -20.66
C ILE A 207 23.12 5.85 -21.32
N PRO A 208 23.90 6.63 -22.09
CA PRO A 208 23.39 7.83 -22.77
C PRO A 208 22.46 7.48 -23.94
N GLU A 209 21.41 8.28 -24.15
CA GLU A 209 20.44 8.08 -25.24
C GLU A 209 20.74 8.93 -26.49
N THR A 210 21.68 9.88 -26.37
CA THR A 210 21.98 10.87 -27.41
C THR A 210 23.32 10.63 -28.11
N THR A 211 24.17 9.74 -27.58
CA THR A 211 25.54 9.53 -28.10
C THR A 211 25.77 8.18 -28.79
N GLY A 212 24.85 7.22 -28.64
CA GLY A 212 25.00 5.86 -29.19
C GLY A 212 26.04 4.98 -28.47
N SER A 213 26.61 5.45 -27.35
CA SER A 213 27.58 4.71 -26.53
C SER A 213 26.88 3.85 -25.46
N SER A 214 27.43 2.67 -25.17
CA SER A 214 27.03 1.85 -24.02
C SER A 214 27.54 2.38 -22.67
N TYR A 215 28.43 3.37 -22.69
CA TYR A 215 29.07 3.94 -21.50
C TYR A 215 29.04 5.48 -21.56
N SER A 216 28.47 6.12 -20.53
CA SER A 216 28.44 7.60 -20.38
C SER A 216 29.81 8.24 -20.22
N HIS A 217 30.77 7.51 -19.65
CA HIS A 217 32.07 8.04 -19.27
C HIS A 217 33.19 7.73 -20.28
N VAL A 218 32.92 6.96 -21.34
CA VAL A 218 33.96 6.62 -22.33
C VAL A 218 34.36 7.85 -23.14
N ASN A 219 35.66 8.03 -23.38
CA ASN A 219 36.21 9.16 -24.14
C ASN A 219 35.82 10.56 -23.61
N ALA A 220 35.49 10.67 -22.32
CA ALA A 220 34.92 11.86 -21.72
C ALA A 220 35.69 12.32 -20.48
N ILE A 221 35.58 13.61 -20.16
CA ILE A 221 35.96 14.18 -18.86
C ILE A 221 34.69 14.43 -18.04
N TYR A 222 34.68 13.99 -16.79
CA TYR A 222 33.67 14.32 -15.79
C TYR A 222 34.31 15.00 -14.59
N MET A 223 33.65 16.00 -14.01
CA MET A 223 34.10 16.68 -12.81
C MET A 223 33.45 16.08 -11.56
N TYR A 224 34.25 15.85 -10.53
CA TYR A 224 33.79 15.42 -9.22
C TYR A 224 34.22 16.42 -8.15
N THR A 225 33.26 16.97 -7.44
CA THR A 225 33.44 18.00 -6.40
C THR A 225 33.16 17.41 -5.01
N SER A 226 33.32 18.21 -3.96
CA SER A 226 32.95 17.81 -2.59
C SER A 226 31.47 17.43 -2.41
N ALA A 227 30.58 17.76 -3.37
CA ALA A 227 29.20 17.29 -3.37
C ALA A 227 29.06 15.79 -3.64
N TRP A 228 30.08 15.12 -4.21
CA TRP A 228 30.09 13.67 -4.37
C TRP A 228 30.47 12.98 -3.06
N GLY A 229 29.54 12.20 -2.50
CA GLY A 229 29.71 11.59 -1.18
C GLY A 229 30.59 10.34 -1.16
N GLY A 230 30.88 9.74 -2.32
CA GLY A 230 31.70 8.52 -2.42
C GLY A 230 33.20 8.80 -2.33
N ALA A 231 33.94 7.91 -1.64
CA ALA A 231 35.42 7.92 -1.69
C ALA A 231 35.98 7.48 -3.06
N GLU A 232 35.13 6.84 -3.88
CA GLU A 232 35.42 6.44 -5.24
C GLU A 232 34.35 7.00 -6.19
N ARG A 233 34.74 7.23 -7.44
CA ARG A 233 33.86 7.57 -8.56
C ARG A 233 33.45 6.29 -9.32
N PRO A 234 32.47 6.34 -10.25
CA PRO A 234 31.90 5.15 -10.88
C PRO A 234 32.90 4.22 -11.58
N LYS A 235 32.77 2.93 -11.27
CA LYS A 235 33.63 1.84 -11.81
C LYS A 235 33.22 1.39 -13.21
N ASN A 236 31.94 1.46 -13.53
CA ASN A 236 31.35 0.93 -14.78
C ASN A 236 31.51 1.91 -15.97
N SER A 237 32.73 2.41 -16.19
CA SER A 237 33.03 3.48 -17.15
C SER A 237 33.67 2.96 -18.46
N GLY A 238 33.76 1.64 -18.63
CA GLY A 238 34.26 0.97 -19.84
C GLY A 238 35.79 0.94 -20.00
N THR A 239 36.53 1.82 -19.31
CA THR A 239 38.00 1.86 -19.31
C THR A 239 38.53 2.26 -17.93
N THR A 240 39.83 2.06 -17.67
CA THR A 240 40.50 2.58 -16.48
C THR A 240 40.65 4.11 -16.57
N PRO A 241 40.30 4.88 -15.52
CA PRO A 241 40.40 6.34 -15.53
C PRO A 241 41.85 6.83 -15.40
N THR A 242 42.14 8.00 -15.97
CA THR A 242 43.21 8.91 -15.49
C THR A 242 42.53 10.08 -14.78
N GLU A 243 43.07 10.50 -13.64
CA GLU A 243 42.45 11.55 -12.84
C GLU A 243 43.37 12.71 -12.50
N VAL A 244 42.78 13.89 -12.42
CA VAL A 244 43.49 15.15 -12.15
C VAL A 244 42.84 15.80 -10.94
N LEU A 245 43.57 15.91 -9.84
CA LEU A 245 43.15 16.70 -8.67
C LEU A 245 43.53 18.15 -8.90
N VAL A 246 42.55 19.04 -8.82
CA VAL A 246 42.72 20.48 -8.94
C VAL A 246 42.38 21.13 -7.60
N ARG A 247 43.24 22.01 -7.09
CA ARG A 247 43.03 22.79 -5.87
C ARG A 247 43.39 24.24 -6.11
N GLY A 248 42.49 25.16 -5.78
CA GLY A 248 42.71 26.59 -6.02
C GLY A 248 43.03 26.95 -7.48
N GLY A 249 42.52 26.18 -8.45
CA GLY A 249 42.77 26.35 -9.89
C GLY A 249 44.09 25.77 -10.40
N LEU A 250 44.91 25.16 -9.53
CA LEU A 250 46.18 24.51 -9.89
C LEU A 250 46.04 23.00 -9.86
N ILE A 251 46.73 22.32 -10.78
CA ILE A 251 46.81 20.85 -10.78
C ILE A 251 47.72 20.40 -9.64
N ALA A 252 47.14 19.76 -8.63
CA ALA A 252 47.85 19.28 -7.44
C ALA A 252 48.38 17.84 -7.62
N GLU A 253 47.64 16.99 -8.35
CA GLU A 253 48.02 15.60 -8.62
C GLU A 253 47.46 15.15 -9.97
N ILE A 254 48.23 14.35 -10.71
CA ILE A 254 47.74 13.57 -11.85
C ILE A 254 47.98 12.10 -11.56
N SER A 255 46.91 11.31 -11.48
CA SER A 255 46.94 9.87 -11.28
C SER A 255 46.69 9.17 -12.61
N ILE A 256 47.76 8.71 -13.24
CA ILE A 256 47.72 8.05 -14.55
C ILE A 256 47.18 6.63 -14.42
N ASP A 257 46.15 6.33 -15.23
CA ASP A 257 45.49 5.01 -15.32
C ASP A 257 45.12 4.43 -13.93
N LYS A 258 44.80 5.33 -13.00
CA LYS A 258 44.43 5.00 -11.64
C LYS A 258 43.49 6.06 -11.06
N ALA A 259 42.60 5.60 -10.20
CA ALA A 259 41.75 6.43 -9.37
C ALA A 259 42.55 7.09 -8.23
N ILE A 260 42.35 8.38 -8.01
CA ILE A 260 42.70 9.05 -6.74
C ILE A 260 41.76 8.52 -5.66
N THR A 261 42.27 8.24 -4.45
CA THR A 261 41.48 7.73 -3.34
C THR A 261 40.92 8.86 -2.48
N GLY A 262 39.66 8.77 -2.07
CA GLY A 262 39.03 9.75 -1.18
C GLY A 262 38.06 10.68 -1.90
N GLN A 263 37.40 11.53 -1.11
CA GLN A 263 36.49 12.55 -1.64
C GLN A 263 37.27 13.71 -2.27
N ALA A 264 36.66 14.39 -3.24
CA ALA A 264 37.22 15.62 -3.76
C ALA A 264 37.23 16.71 -2.65
N PRO A 265 38.30 17.52 -2.55
CA PRO A 265 38.43 18.49 -1.47
C PRO A 265 37.45 19.66 -1.64
N ALA A 266 37.12 20.34 -0.54
CA ALA A 266 36.18 21.48 -0.57
C ALA A 266 36.72 22.71 -1.34
N ASP A 267 38.04 22.85 -1.48
CA ASP A 267 38.71 23.93 -2.21
C ASP A 267 39.13 23.53 -3.63
N GLY A 268 38.53 22.46 -4.17
CA GLY A 268 38.95 21.88 -5.44
C GLY A 268 37.96 20.87 -6.04
N TYR A 269 38.45 20.12 -7.02
CA TYR A 269 37.70 19.07 -7.71
C TYR A 269 38.64 18.03 -8.34
N ILE A 270 38.08 16.90 -8.75
CA ILE A 270 38.77 15.86 -9.51
C ILE A 270 38.18 15.82 -10.91
N LEU A 271 39.01 15.98 -11.94
CA LEU A 271 38.62 15.64 -13.32
C LEU A 271 38.93 14.16 -13.55
N ARG A 272 37.89 13.40 -13.90
CA ARG A 272 37.99 11.99 -14.26
C ARG A 272 37.90 11.84 -15.76
N ALA A 273 39.01 11.39 -16.36
CA ALA A 273 39.17 11.29 -17.80
C ALA A 273 39.34 9.83 -18.23
N HIS A 274 38.69 9.47 -19.33
CA HIS A 274 38.72 8.11 -19.89
C HIS A 274 39.02 8.12 -21.39
N GLY A 275 39.70 7.08 -21.89
CA GLY A 275 39.97 6.92 -23.33
C GLY A 275 40.67 8.13 -23.94
N LEU A 276 40.07 8.76 -24.97
CA LEU A 276 40.60 9.98 -25.60
C LEU A 276 40.82 11.14 -24.62
N ALA A 277 39.97 11.26 -23.61
CA ALA A 277 40.15 12.28 -22.57
C ALA A 277 41.37 11.99 -21.69
N ALA A 278 41.62 10.71 -21.36
CA ALA A 278 42.81 10.33 -20.61
C ALA A 278 44.10 10.59 -21.43
N LYS A 279 44.02 10.42 -22.75
CA LYS A 279 45.10 10.82 -23.67
C LYS A 279 45.34 12.33 -23.64
N PHE A 280 44.28 13.14 -23.71
CA PHE A 280 44.36 14.60 -23.58
C PHE A 280 45.07 15.02 -22.27
N VAL A 281 44.70 14.41 -21.14
CA VAL A 281 45.37 14.67 -19.85
C VAL A 281 46.87 14.38 -19.92
N LYS A 282 47.27 13.25 -20.52
CA LYS A 282 48.69 12.84 -20.64
C LYS A 282 49.51 13.77 -21.55
N GLU A 283 48.88 14.36 -22.56
CA GLU A 283 49.56 15.18 -23.58
C GLU A 283 49.63 16.66 -23.20
N HIS A 284 48.65 17.18 -22.45
CA HIS A 284 48.46 18.63 -22.28
C HIS A 284 48.46 19.13 -20.84
N LEU A 285 48.42 18.25 -19.83
CA LEU A 285 48.33 18.68 -18.42
C LEU A 285 49.56 18.27 -17.61
N GLN A 286 50.07 19.19 -16.80
CA GLN A 286 51.17 18.94 -15.87
C GLN A 286 50.86 19.43 -14.45
N VAL A 287 51.43 18.75 -13.45
CA VAL A 287 51.30 19.16 -12.05
C VAL A 287 51.91 20.55 -11.85
N GLY A 288 51.19 21.44 -11.16
CA GLY A 288 51.56 22.83 -10.92
C GLY A 288 51.01 23.83 -11.92
N GLU A 289 50.45 23.38 -13.05
CA GLU A 289 49.84 24.27 -14.04
C GLU A 289 48.44 24.72 -13.62
N THR A 290 48.04 25.89 -14.11
CA THR A 290 46.65 26.35 -14.03
C THR A 290 45.79 25.62 -15.03
N ILE A 291 44.57 25.30 -14.64
CA ILE A 291 43.56 24.68 -15.52
C ILE A 291 42.21 25.35 -15.29
N THR A 292 41.46 25.57 -16.37
CA THR A 292 40.11 26.12 -16.29
C THR A 292 39.10 25.05 -16.69
N ALA A 293 37.98 24.98 -15.97
CA ALA A 293 36.87 24.10 -16.27
C ALA A 293 35.57 24.89 -16.19
N ASP A 294 35.14 25.43 -17.34
CA ASP A 294 33.94 26.24 -17.47
C ASP A 294 32.73 25.38 -17.83
N TYR A 295 31.56 25.74 -17.32
CA TYR A 295 30.32 25.03 -17.65
C TYR A 295 29.08 25.91 -17.51
N SER A 296 28.01 25.51 -18.19
CA SER A 296 26.69 26.13 -18.12
C SER A 296 25.60 25.09 -18.35
N LEU A 297 24.40 25.39 -17.87
CA LEU A 297 23.19 24.70 -18.32
C LEU A 297 22.69 25.37 -19.60
N VAL A 298 22.02 24.62 -20.47
CA VAL A 298 21.36 25.16 -21.65
C VAL A 298 19.89 24.79 -21.62
N SER A 299 19.00 25.78 -21.57
CA SER A 299 17.56 25.55 -21.70
C SER A 299 17.25 25.00 -23.09
N GLN A 300 16.60 23.85 -23.15
CA GLN A 300 16.14 23.28 -24.42
C GLN A 300 14.85 23.95 -24.91
N THR A 301 14.17 24.74 -24.07
CA THR A 301 13.03 25.56 -24.48
C THR A 301 13.47 26.86 -25.15
N THR A 302 14.47 27.57 -24.60
CA THR A 302 14.88 28.89 -25.10
C THR A 302 16.21 28.90 -25.87
N GLY A 303 17.02 27.85 -25.76
CA GLY A 303 18.38 27.78 -26.28
C GLY A 303 19.41 28.61 -25.50
N SER A 304 19.01 29.22 -24.38
CA SER A 304 19.88 30.14 -23.63
C SER A 304 20.84 29.37 -22.71
N LYS A 305 22.10 29.84 -22.64
CA LYS A 305 23.05 29.43 -21.60
C LYS A 305 22.66 30.06 -20.27
N ILE A 306 22.65 29.25 -19.22
CA ILE A 306 22.22 29.62 -17.88
C ILE A 306 23.34 29.23 -16.91
N ASP A 307 23.75 30.18 -16.10
CA ASP A 307 24.59 29.93 -14.94
C ASP A 307 23.79 29.13 -13.90
N PRO A 308 24.21 27.89 -13.54
CA PRO A 308 23.54 27.12 -12.49
C PRO A 308 23.37 27.90 -11.18
N ALA A 309 24.30 28.80 -10.85
CA ALA A 309 24.24 29.60 -9.63
C ALA A 309 23.12 30.66 -9.63
N SER A 310 22.41 30.85 -10.75
CA SER A 310 21.20 31.69 -10.81
C SER A 310 19.98 31.05 -10.14
N PHE A 311 19.99 29.72 -9.96
CA PHE A 311 18.94 29.00 -9.26
C PHE A 311 19.20 28.94 -7.76
N GLU A 312 18.13 28.99 -6.97
CA GLU A 312 18.19 28.62 -5.54
C GLU A 312 18.13 27.10 -5.40
N MET A 313 17.26 26.47 -6.18
CA MET A 313 17.16 25.01 -6.23
C MET A 313 16.79 24.48 -7.61
N MET A 314 17.19 23.24 -7.86
CA MET A 314 16.76 22.45 -9.01
C MET A 314 16.70 20.99 -8.60
N ALA A 315 15.66 20.28 -9.03
CA ALA A 315 15.52 18.85 -8.89
C ALA A 315 15.05 18.25 -10.21
N GLY A 316 15.79 17.25 -10.69
CA GLY A 316 15.40 16.47 -11.85
C GLY A 316 14.08 15.74 -11.61
N GLY A 317 13.34 15.55 -12.71
CA GLY A 317 12.17 14.70 -12.78
C GLY A 317 12.32 13.72 -13.93
N HIS A 318 11.23 13.45 -14.63
CA HIS A 318 11.25 12.52 -15.75
C HIS A 318 10.57 13.12 -16.99
N THR A 319 9.24 13.10 -17.03
CA THR A 319 8.46 13.51 -18.21
C THR A 319 7.56 14.69 -17.89
N LEU A 320 7.41 15.61 -18.84
CA LEU A 320 6.46 16.72 -18.74
C LEU A 320 5.03 16.17 -18.65
N LEU A 321 4.24 16.69 -17.71
CA LEU A 321 2.85 16.28 -17.49
C LEU A 321 1.87 17.36 -17.90
N VAL A 322 2.13 18.59 -17.49
CA VAL A 322 1.25 19.73 -17.78
C VAL A 322 2.09 20.84 -18.41
N ASN A 323 1.57 21.42 -19.49
CA ASN A 323 2.17 22.57 -20.15
C ASN A 323 1.07 23.56 -20.52
N ASP A 324 1.28 24.83 -20.20
CA ASP A 324 0.35 25.93 -20.46
C ASP A 324 -1.10 25.65 -20.00
N GLY A 325 -1.24 25.05 -18.81
CA GLY A 325 -2.54 24.72 -18.21
C GLY A 325 -3.28 23.59 -18.92
N ALA A 326 -2.60 22.80 -19.75
CA ALA A 326 -3.16 21.66 -20.48
C ALA A 326 -2.30 20.40 -20.32
N ALA A 327 -2.90 19.22 -20.48
CA ALA A 327 -2.17 17.97 -20.49
C ALA A 327 -1.16 17.94 -21.65
N ALA A 328 0.12 17.73 -21.34
CA ALA A 328 1.18 17.66 -22.33
C ALA A 328 1.34 16.24 -22.91
N SER A 329 1.89 16.12 -24.12
CA SER A 329 2.49 14.86 -24.54
C SER A 329 3.68 14.54 -23.64
N PHE A 330 3.85 13.26 -23.28
CA PHE A 330 5.01 12.84 -22.51
C PHE A 330 6.28 13.12 -23.30
N SER A 331 7.23 13.85 -22.69
CA SER A 331 8.46 14.31 -23.33
C SER A 331 9.48 13.21 -23.59
N ARG A 332 9.24 12.01 -23.04
CA ARG A 332 10.08 10.82 -23.19
C ARG A 332 9.28 9.55 -22.98
N ASP A 333 9.86 8.40 -23.33
CA ASP A 333 9.27 7.09 -23.03
C ASP A 333 9.01 6.94 -21.52
N VAL A 334 7.83 6.43 -21.17
CA VAL A 334 7.34 6.34 -19.80
C VAL A 334 7.31 4.90 -19.28
N ALA A 335 7.75 3.92 -20.06
CA ALA A 335 7.78 2.52 -19.62
C ALA A 335 8.65 2.33 -18.36
N GLY A 336 9.82 3.00 -18.31
CA GLY A 336 10.74 2.94 -17.16
C GLY A 336 10.16 3.46 -15.84
N VAL A 337 9.15 4.32 -15.89
CA VAL A 337 8.38 4.80 -14.72
C VAL A 337 6.99 4.16 -14.64
N SER A 338 6.76 3.05 -15.34
CA SER A 338 5.47 2.35 -15.39
C SER A 338 4.30 3.26 -15.78
N GLY A 339 4.48 4.17 -16.74
CA GLY A 339 3.57 5.31 -16.96
C GLY A 339 2.10 4.97 -17.23
N SER A 340 1.84 3.81 -17.84
CA SER A 340 0.49 3.29 -18.11
C SER A 340 -0.13 2.51 -16.93
N SER A 341 0.67 2.14 -15.92
CA SER A 341 0.22 1.37 -14.77
C SER A 341 -0.35 2.27 -13.68
N TYR A 342 -1.35 1.76 -12.96
CA TYR A 342 -1.83 2.35 -11.72
C TYR A 342 -0.88 1.98 -10.57
N THR A 343 -0.12 2.97 -10.11
CA THR A 343 0.90 2.81 -9.08
C THR A 343 1.06 4.12 -8.32
N SER A 344 1.88 4.12 -7.28
CA SER A 344 2.18 5.35 -6.53
C SER A 344 2.90 6.37 -7.42
N ARG A 345 2.61 7.65 -7.28
CA ARG A 345 3.19 8.74 -8.06
C ARG A 345 3.62 9.90 -7.20
N SER A 346 4.66 10.59 -7.66
CA SER A 346 5.07 11.90 -7.16
C SER A 346 5.17 12.87 -8.34
N ALA A 347 4.78 14.13 -8.13
CA ALA A 347 4.90 15.19 -9.14
C ALA A 347 5.09 16.55 -8.47
N VAL A 348 5.60 17.49 -9.27
CA VAL A 348 5.71 18.90 -8.89
C VAL A 348 5.25 19.80 -10.03
N GLY A 349 4.59 20.90 -9.70
CA GLY A 349 4.19 21.92 -10.65
C GLY A 349 3.90 23.25 -9.98
N TYR A 350 3.62 24.27 -10.79
CA TYR A 350 3.35 25.63 -10.30
C TYR A 350 2.13 26.27 -10.98
N SER A 351 1.53 27.26 -10.32
CA SER A 351 0.36 28.01 -10.81
C SER A 351 0.70 28.96 -11.96
N MET A 352 -0.31 29.41 -12.72
CA MET A 352 -0.11 30.28 -13.90
C MET A 352 0.58 31.62 -13.55
N ASP A 353 0.26 32.19 -12.40
CA ASP A 353 0.89 33.42 -11.90
C ASP A 353 2.28 33.19 -11.27
N GLY A 354 2.74 31.94 -11.19
CA GLY A 354 4.03 31.57 -10.62
C GLY A 354 4.11 31.75 -9.10
N THR A 355 3.00 32.03 -8.41
CA THR A 355 3.02 32.31 -6.97
C THR A 355 2.92 31.04 -6.12
N LYS A 356 2.38 29.95 -6.67
CA LYS A 356 2.19 28.70 -5.94
C LYS A 356 2.96 27.54 -6.55
N VAL A 357 3.48 26.69 -5.68
CA VAL A 357 4.06 25.39 -6.02
C VAL A 357 3.24 24.28 -5.36
N TYR A 358 3.07 23.17 -6.08
CA TYR A 358 2.33 22.00 -5.65
C TYR A 358 3.26 20.80 -5.63
N LEU A 359 3.54 20.25 -4.45
CA LEU A 359 4.22 18.96 -4.28
C LEU A 359 3.13 17.89 -4.11
N ILE A 360 3.04 16.95 -5.03
CA ILE A 360 1.88 16.05 -5.17
C ILE A 360 2.34 14.61 -5.01
N THR A 361 1.64 13.83 -4.18
CA THR A 361 1.78 12.38 -4.08
C THR A 361 0.41 11.69 -4.19
N SER A 362 0.42 10.44 -4.64
CA SER A 362 -0.72 9.51 -4.54
C SER A 362 -0.16 8.10 -4.46
N GLU A 363 -0.56 7.30 -3.47
CA GLU A 363 0.00 5.98 -3.21
C GLU A 363 -0.89 4.83 -3.69
N ARG A 364 -0.26 3.69 -3.97
CA ARG A 364 -0.91 2.40 -4.10
C ARG A 364 -0.74 1.60 -2.81
N TYR A 365 -1.68 1.75 -1.88
CA TYR A 365 -1.68 1.02 -0.61
C TYR A 365 -3.10 0.80 -0.08
N GLY A 366 -3.38 -0.38 0.47
CA GLY A 366 -4.70 -0.72 1.00
C GLY A 366 -5.77 -0.65 -0.09
N ASN A 367 -6.77 0.22 0.10
CA ASN A 367 -7.83 0.46 -0.88
C ASN A 367 -7.44 1.47 -1.98
N ASN A 368 -6.33 2.21 -1.82
CA ASN A 368 -5.82 3.12 -2.83
C ASN A 368 -5.09 2.33 -3.91
N THR A 369 -5.52 2.51 -5.16
CA THR A 369 -5.00 1.75 -6.30
C THR A 369 -3.86 2.48 -7.03
N GLY A 370 -3.48 3.67 -6.56
CA GLY A 370 -2.55 4.57 -7.25
C GLY A 370 -3.15 5.15 -8.53
N VAL A 371 -2.35 5.90 -9.29
CA VAL A 371 -2.78 6.57 -10.53
C VAL A 371 -1.84 6.31 -11.69
N SER A 372 -2.38 6.34 -12.91
CA SER A 372 -1.60 6.41 -14.14
C SER A 372 -1.05 7.84 -14.36
N LEU A 373 -0.08 8.03 -15.26
CA LEU A 373 0.39 9.38 -15.58
C LEU A 373 -0.71 10.25 -16.19
N LYS A 374 -1.64 9.68 -16.97
CA LYS A 374 -2.78 10.43 -17.53
C LYS A 374 -3.75 10.91 -16.44
N GLU A 375 -4.04 10.06 -15.47
CA GLU A 375 -4.85 10.46 -14.30
C GLU A 375 -4.12 11.52 -13.46
N LEU A 376 -2.79 11.42 -13.32
CA LEU A 376 -1.99 12.44 -12.66
C LEU A 376 -2.03 13.79 -13.39
N GLN A 377 -2.04 13.81 -14.73
CA GLN A 377 -2.27 15.04 -15.51
C GLN A 377 -3.62 15.66 -15.16
N GLN A 378 -4.69 14.86 -15.13
CA GLN A 378 -6.03 15.34 -14.78
C GLN A 378 -6.07 15.92 -13.35
N ILE A 379 -5.42 15.26 -12.40
CA ILE A 379 -5.28 15.74 -11.02
C ILE A 379 -4.56 17.10 -11.00
N MET A 380 -3.42 17.22 -11.68
CA MET A 380 -2.64 18.46 -11.75
C MET A 380 -3.44 19.61 -12.37
N LEU A 381 -4.20 19.35 -13.43
CA LEU A 381 -5.08 20.32 -14.06
C LEU A 381 -6.19 20.79 -13.11
N GLN A 382 -6.85 19.87 -12.39
CA GLN A 382 -7.88 20.21 -11.41
C GLN A 382 -7.33 20.96 -10.18
N LEU A 383 -6.05 20.78 -9.85
CA LEU A 383 -5.34 21.57 -8.83
C LEU A 383 -4.97 22.98 -9.30
N GLY A 384 -5.06 23.27 -10.62
CA GLY A 384 -4.66 24.55 -11.19
C GLY A 384 -3.17 24.64 -11.52
N VAL A 385 -2.48 23.51 -11.71
CA VAL A 385 -1.09 23.50 -12.19
C VAL A 385 -1.06 24.01 -13.64
N TYR A 386 -0.19 24.98 -13.89
CA TYR A 386 0.04 25.56 -15.22
C TYR A 386 1.16 24.85 -15.97
N LYS A 387 2.27 24.53 -15.28
CA LYS A 387 3.33 23.68 -15.83
C LYS A 387 3.83 22.75 -14.74
N GLY A 388 4.07 21.48 -15.09
CA GLY A 388 4.46 20.49 -14.11
C GLY A 388 5.02 19.20 -14.71
N VAL A 389 5.80 18.50 -13.87
CA VAL A 389 6.65 17.37 -14.27
C VAL A 389 6.43 16.18 -13.34
N ASN A 390 6.54 14.98 -13.91
CA ASN A 390 6.55 13.73 -13.15
C ASN A 390 7.88 13.55 -12.42
N LEU A 391 7.82 13.10 -11.16
CA LEU A 391 8.98 12.71 -10.35
C LEU A 391 9.04 11.16 -10.25
N ASP A 392 10.03 10.63 -9.53
CA ASP A 392 10.13 9.18 -9.29
C ASP A 392 8.89 8.65 -8.53
N GLY A 393 8.45 7.46 -8.87
CA GLY A 393 7.18 6.89 -8.44
C GLY A 393 7.32 5.55 -7.73
N GLY A 394 6.21 4.80 -7.69
CA GLY A 394 6.16 3.46 -7.10
C GLY A 394 6.61 3.44 -5.63
N GLY A 395 7.55 2.54 -5.30
CA GLY A 395 8.07 2.41 -3.94
C GLY A 395 8.84 3.62 -3.42
N SER A 396 9.21 4.58 -4.29
CA SER A 396 9.91 5.81 -3.92
C SER A 396 8.95 6.91 -3.45
N THR A 397 7.67 6.87 -3.88
CA THR A 397 6.66 7.88 -3.53
C THR A 397 6.50 7.99 -2.02
N THR A 398 6.96 9.13 -1.49
CA THR A 398 6.99 9.41 -0.06
C THR A 398 6.68 10.87 0.16
N MET A 399 5.84 11.17 1.17
CA MET A 399 5.68 12.53 1.68
C MET A 399 5.89 12.56 3.19
N ILE A 400 6.71 13.51 3.62
CA ILE A 400 6.97 13.81 5.02
C ILE A 400 6.36 15.17 5.34
N GLU A 401 5.75 15.27 6.51
CA GLU A 401 5.27 16.55 7.03
C GLU A 401 5.57 16.69 8.52
N ARG A 402 5.63 17.93 8.97
CA ARG A 402 5.49 18.33 10.35
C ARG A 402 4.03 18.73 10.57
N PRO A 403 3.21 17.90 11.24
CA PRO A 403 1.80 18.20 11.46
C PRO A 403 1.63 19.50 12.25
N LEU A 404 0.48 20.14 12.11
CA LEU A 404 0.18 21.40 12.80
C LEU A 404 0.40 21.27 14.32
N GLY A 405 1.21 22.18 14.86
CA GLY A 405 1.58 22.22 16.27
C GLY A 405 2.58 21.14 16.73
N SER A 406 3.02 20.24 15.86
CA SER A 406 3.99 19.19 16.18
C SER A 406 5.41 19.64 15.91
N ILE A 407 6.36 19.31 16.79
CA ILE A 407 7.80 19.41 16.46
C ILE A 407 8.30 18.19 15.68
N ALA A 408 7.62 17.05 15.81
CA ALA A 408 8.03 15.80 15.18
C ALA A 408 7.58 15.73 13.71
N LEU A 409 8.51 15.33 12.85
CA LEU A 409 8.25 14.92 11.47
C LEU A 409 7.65 13.53 11.43
N GLN A 410 6.70 13.31 10.53
CA GLN A 410 6.08 12.01 10.31
C GLN A 410 5.87 11.74 8.82
N LEU A 411 5.66 10.45 8.52
CA LEU A 411 5.16 10.03 7.22
C LEU A 411 3.69 10.47 7.09
N ALA A 412 3.38 11.30 6.09
CA ALA A 412 2.04 11.90 5.92
C ALA A 412 0.98 10.86 5.52
N HIS A 413 1.38 9.83 4.76
CA HIS A 413 0.53 8.72 4.34
C HIS A 413 1.40 7.47 4.14
N LYS A 414 0.81 6.27 4.20
CA LYS A 414 1.56 5.03 3.97
C LYS A 414 2.20 5.03 2.57
N THR A 415 3.37 4.43 2.45
CA THR A 415 4.00 4.18 1.15
C THR A 415 3.36 2.93 0.52
N GLN A 416 3.78 2.58 -0.71
CA GLN A 416 3.42 1.31 -1.34
C GLN A 416 3.80 0.08 -0.48
N TYR A 417 4.73 0.23 0.46
CA TYR A 417 5.18 -0.81 1.39
C TYR A 417 4.64 -0.61 2.82
N GLY A 418 3.58 0.17 2.99
CA GLY A 418 3.01 0.47 4.30
C GLY A 418 3.83 1.52 5.06
N PRO A 419 4.28 1.27 6.30
CA PRO A 419 5.08 2.24 7.05
C PRO A 419 6.53 2.36 6.56
N THR A 420 7.00 1.43 5.71
CA THR A 420 8.40 1.34 5.29
C THR A 420 8.73 2.32 4.17
N GLN A 421 9.83 3.05 4.31
CA GLN A 421 10.34 3.98 3.29
C GLN A 421 11.50 3.36 2.53
N ARG A 422 11.54 3.57 1.22
CA ARG A 422 12.71 3.24 0.39
C ARG A 422 13.76 4.35 0.51
N SER A 423 15.03 4.00 0.45
CA SER A 423 16.11 4.97 0.25
C SER A 423 16.15 5.44 -1.20
N VAL A 424 16.18 6.75 -1.42
CA VAL A 424 16.17 7.40 -2.73
C VAL A 424 17.36 8.35 -2.87
N ALA A 425 17.62 8.82 -4.10
CA ALA A 425 18.75 9.70 -4.39
C ALA A 425 18.58 11.11 -3.81
N ASN A 426 17.39 11.70 -3.99
CA ASN A 426 17.10 13.07 -3.56
C ASN A 426 15.59 13.31 -3.34
N GLY A 427 15.28 14.51 -2.83
CA GLY A 427 13.92 14.99 -2.57
C GLY A 427 13.79 16.51 -2.69
N ILE A 428 12.57 17.01 -2.62
CA ILE A 428 12.25 18.45 -2.53
C ILE A 428 11.74 18.72 -1.11
N GLY A 429 12.47 19.55 -0.36
CA GLY A 429 12.12 19.98 1.00
C GLY A 429 11.45 21.35 1.03
N VAL A 430 10.55 21.53 2.00
CA VAL A 430 9.90 22.79 2.36
C VAL A 430 10.55 23.29 3.65
N PHE A 431 11.03 24.53 3.63
CA PHE A 431 11.74 25.17 4.74
C PHE A 431 10.97 26.38 5.22
N THR A 432 11.15 26.73 6.50
CA THR A 432 10.51 27.91 7.09
C THR A 432 11.48 28.73 7.92
N THR A 433 11.41 30.05 7.75
CA THR A 433 12.08 31.08 8.56
C THR A 433 11.06 31.88 9.38
N ALA A 434 9.81 31.40 9.47
CA ALA A 434 8.76 32.10 10.19
C ALA A 434 9.15 32.33 11.66
N PRO A 435 9.03 33.57 12.18
CA PRO A 435 9.40 33.84 13.56
C PRO A 435 8.43 33.15 14.52
N LYS A 436 8.85 33.07 15.79
CA LYS A 436 7.94 32.64 16.87
C LYS A 436 6.84 33.70 17.03
N GLY A 437 5.59 33.26 16.94
CA GLY A 437 4.40 34.08 17.13
C GLY A 437 3.73 33.87 18.49
N GLU A 438 2.52 34.42 18.61
CA GLU A 438 1.64 34.21 19.76
C GLU A 438 0.75 32.98 19.57
N LEU A 439 0.35 32.33 20.66
CA LEU A 439 -0.54 31.17 20.61
C LEU A 439 -1.85 31.51 19.88
N LYS A 440 -2.08 30.87 18.73
CA LYS A 440 -3.26 31.09 17.89
C LYS A 440 -4.33 30.02 18.11
N GLY A 441 -3.91 28.78 18.34
CA GLY A 441 -4.84 27.68 18.50
C GLY A 441 -4.18 26.39 18.98
N ILE A 442 -5.01 25.36 19.14
CA ILE A 442 -4.59 24.01 19.48
C ILE A 442 -5.14 23.02 18.45
N ALA A 443 -4.35 22.03 18.07
CA ALA A 443 -4.71 20.89 17.26
C ALA A 443 -4.84 19.65 18.16
N VAL A 444 -5.76 18.74 17.82
CA VAL A 444 -5.95 17.48 18.53
C VAL A 444 -5.26 16.35 17.78
N SER A 445 -4.53 15.51 18.50
CA SER A 445 -4.05 14.22 18.01
C SER A 445 -4.76 13.09 18.74
N GLY A 446 -5.29 12.12 18.00
CA GLY A 446 -5.96 10.92 18.50
C GLY A 446 -6.72 10.20 17.38
N ALA A 447 -7.41 9.11 17.70
CA ALA A 447 -8.17 8.35 16.70
C ALA A 447 -9.36 9.17 16.17
N SER A 448 -9.70 9.03 14.90
CA SER A 448 -10.97 9.57 14.33
C SER A 448 -12.02 8.47 14.12
N VAL A 449 -11.59 7.21 14.09
CA VAL A 449 -12.46 6.04 14.01
C VAL A 449 -12.08 5.07 15.11
N MET A 450 -13.07 4.57 15.83
CA MET A 450 -12.88 3.66 16.96
C MET A 450 -13.86 2.48 16.89
N LEU A 451 -13.50 1.41 17.56
CA LEU A 451 -14.35 0.25 17.79
C LEU A 451 -14.99 0.34 19.18
N ILE A 452 -16.16 -0.27 19.36
CA ILE A 452 -16.81 -0.34 20.69
C ILE A 452 -15.89 -1.09 21.66
N GLY A 453 -15.68 -0.51 22.84
CA GLY A 453 -14.75 -0.98 23.87
C GLY A 453 -13.31 -0.51 23.68
N GLN A 454 -12.95 0.06 22.52
CA GLN A 454 -11.61 0.56 22.27
C GLN A 454 -11.32 1.80 23.12
N LYS A 455 -10.08 1.88 23.60
CA LYS A 455 -9.50 3.04 24.27
C LYS A 455 -8.57 3.78 23.32
N SER A 456 -8.58 5.10 23.36
CA SER A 456 -7.63 5.93 22.64
C SER A 456 -7.25 7.15 23.47
N SER A 457 -5.95 7.40 23.57
CA SER A 457 -5.42 8.60 24.21
C SER A 457 -5.42 9.76 23.22
N TYR A 458 -5.91 10.90 23.69
CA TYR A 458 -5.89 12.15 22.94
C TYR A 458 -4.88 13.12 23.57
N ALA A 459 -4.32 13.99 22.75
CA ALA A 459 -3.41 15.04 23.19
C ALA A 459 -3.67 16.31 22.37
N ILE A 460 -3.29 17.45 22.93
CA ILE A 460 -3.31 18.75 22.27
C ILE A 460 -1.91 19.20 21.91
N LYS A 461 -1.80 19.88 20.77
CA LYS A 461 -0.58 20.53 20.29
C LYS A 461 -0.89 21.97 19.95
N GLY A 462 -0.17 22.92 20.54
CA GLY A 462 -0.38 24.34 20.27
C GLY A 462 0.29 24.76 18.98
N TYR A 463 -0.27 25.77 18.33
CA TYR A 463 0.38 26.45 17.21
C TYR A 463 0.19 27.96 17.28
N ASP A 464 1.18 28.68 16.78
CA ASP A 464 1.22 30.14 16.85
C ASP A 464 0.58 30.84 15.64
N THR A 465 0.67 32.17 15.60
CA THR A 465 0.15 33.01 14.50
C THR A 465 0.75 32.69 13.13
N TYR A 466 1.93 32.07 13.10
CA TYR A 466 2.62 31.60 11.90
C TYR A 466 2.51 30.08 11.72
N TYR A 467 1.65 29.41 12.49
CA TYR A 467 1.45 27.96 12.49
C TYR A 467 2.70 27.16 12.87
N ASN A 468 3.67 27.78 13.55
CA ASN A 468 4.79 27.06 14.15
C ASN A 468 4.32 26.32 15.43
N PRO A 469 5.00 25.23 15.82
CA PRO A 469 4.72 24.55 17.08
C PRO A 469 4.81 25.50 18.27
N TYR A 470 3.82 25.43 19.14
CA TYR A 470 3.75 26.21 20.37
C TYR A 470 3.47 25.28 21.54
N GLU A 471 4.32 25.32 22.56
CA GLU A 471 4.18 24.48 23.75
C GLU A 471 2.91 24.82 24.52
N VAL A 472 2.11 23.79 24.82
CA VAL A 472 0.86 23.91 25.59
C VAL A 472 0.82 22.84 26.67
N ASP A 473 0.31 23.23 27.83
CA ASP A 473 0.12 22.30 28.93
C ASP A 473 -1.05 21.34 28.63
N ASN A 474 -0.70 20.07 28.41
CA ASN A 474 -1.67 19.00 28.18
C ASN A 474 -2.36 18.56 29.48
N ALA A 475 -1.75 18.75 30.65
CA ALA A 475 -2.30 18.28 31.92
C ALA A 475 -3.53 19.08 32.35
N SER A 476 -3.60 20.36 31.97
CA SER A 476 -4.77 21.23 32.20
C SER A 476 -5.85 21.14 31.13
N ALA A 477 -5.69 20.29 30.11
CA ALA A 477 -6.68 20.12 29.06
C ALA A 477 -7.94 19.43 29.58
N VAL A 478 -9.08 20.11 29.44
CA VAL A 478 -10.39 19.57 29.83
C VAL A 478 -11.08 19.00 28.60
N TRP A 479 -11.29 17.69 28.60
CA TRP A 479 -11.93 16.95 27.52
C TRP A 479 -13.42 16.72 27.79
N GLY A 480 -14.20 16.74 26.72
CA GLY A 480 -15.64 16.45 26.73
C GLY A 480 -16.08 15.85 25.40
N SER A 481 -17.28 15.27 25.38
CA SER A 481 -17.89 14.71 24.18
C SER A 481 -19.32 15.22 24.06
N GLU A 482 -19.71 15.70 22.88
CA GLU A 482 -21.07 16.23 22.66
C GLU A 482 -22.16 15.16 22.82
N LYS A 483 -21.87 13.92 22.40
CA LYS A 483 -22.76 12.77 22.61
C LYS A 483 -22.14 11.75 23.56
N ALA A 484 -22.97 11.12 24.38
CA ALA A 484 -22.60 10.05 25.29
C ALA A 484 -22.39 8.71 24.56
N ILE A 485 -21.47 8.68 23.58
CA ILE A 485 -21.05 7.47 22.87
C ILE A 485 -19.70 6.93 23.37
N GLY A 486 -19.05 7.64 24.29
CA GLY A 486 -17.84 7.23 24.99
C GLY A 486 -17.65 8.03 26.28
N ILE A 487 -16.66 7.62 27.07
CA ILE A 487 -16.36 8.18 28.40
C ILE A 487 -14.90 8.59 28.42
N PHE A 488 -14.60 9.79 28.94
CA PHE A 488 -13.23 10.23 29.19
C PHE A 488 -12.78 9.85 30.60
N ASN A 489 -11.53 9.39 30.71
CA ASN A 489 -10.76 9.38 31.95
C ASN A 489 -9.45 10.14 31.71
N GLY A 490 -9.39 11.39 32.17
CA GLY A 490 -8.34 12.32 31.73
C GLY A 490 -8.43 12.54 30.22
N SER A 491 -7.36 12.23 29.49
CA SER A 491 -7.32 12.32 28.03
C SER A 491 -7.59 10.99 27.30
N GLU A 492 -7.84 9.90 28.02
CA GLU A 492 -8.22 8.62 27.42
C GLU A 492 -9.74 8.58 27.19
N PHE A 493 -10.15 8.43 25.92
CA PHE A 493 -11.53 8.19 25.55
C PHE A 493 -11.78 6.69 25.36
N THR A 494 -12.77 6.15 26.06
CA THR A 494 -13.26 4.78 25.85
C THR A 494 -14.56 4.84 25.05
N ALA A 495 -14.56 4.27 23.86
CA ALA A 495 -15.77 4.17 23.03
C ALA A 495 -16.73 3.14 23.65
N VAL A 496 -17.97 3.52 23.95
CA VAL A 496 -18.96 2.63 24.61
C VAL A 496 -20.16 2.30 23.73
N LYS A 497 -20.47 3.14 22.74
CA LYS A 497 -21.62 2.97 21.84
C LYS A 497 -21.27 3.43 20.44
N ALA A 498 -21.86 2.78 19.43
CA ALA A 498 -21.76 3.21 18.05
C ALA A 498 -22.33 4.61 17.81
N GLY A 499 -21.75 5.32 16.83
CA GLY A 499 -22.22 6.61 16.36
C GLY A 499 -21.10 7.63 16.17
N LYS A 500 -21.48 8.84 15.76
CA LYS A 500 -20.57 9.99 15.60
C LYS A 500 -20.72 10.98 16.73
N THR A 501 -19.60 11.41 17.31
CA THR A 501 -19.52 12.49 18.29
C THR A 501 -18.41 13.45 17.95
N THR A 502 -18.48 14.64 18.52
CA THR A 502 -17.39 15.60 18.49
C THR A 502 -16.81 15.70 19.89
N LEU A 503 -15.51 15.44 20.00
CA LEU A 503 -14.74 15.65 21.21
C LEU A 503 -14.37 17.12 21.29
N SER A 504 -14.76 17.78 22.37
CA SER A 504 -14.34 19.15 22.66
C SER A 504 -13.18 19.12 23.63
N VAL A 505 -12.14 19.91 23.38
CA VAL A 505 -11.06 20.13 24.34
C VAL A 505 -10.86 21.61 24.57
N LYS A 506 -10.67 21.98 25.84
CA LYS A 506 -10.34 23.34 26.26
C LYS A 506 -9.02 23.33 27.02
N SER A 507 -8.12 24.24 26.67
CA SER A 507 -6.89 24.54 27.41
C SER A 507 -6.77 26.05 27.57
N GLY A 508 -6.86 26.54 28.81
CA GLY A 508 -6.96 27.97 29.11
C GLY A 508 -8.20 28.61 28.43
N ALA A 509 -7.97 29.66 27.64
CA ALA A 509 -9.00 30.37 26.90
C ALA A 509 -9.35 29.75 25.54
N ILE A 510 -8.56 28.77 25.07
CA ILE A 510 -8.68 28.20 23.72
C ILE A 510 -9.46 26.90 23.78
N SER A 511 -10.36 26.71 22.81
CA SER A 511 -11.09 25.47 22.62
C SER A 511 -11.01 25.01 21.17
N THR A 512 -10.95 23.70 20.95
CA THR A 512 -11.09 23.08 19.63
C THR A 512 -11.97 21.83 19.70
N LYS A 513 -12.29 21.29 18.51
CA LYS A 513 -13.16 20.14 18.32
C LYS A 513 -12.44 19.09 17.47
N HIS A 514 -12.70 17.82 17.75
CA HIS A 514 -12.19 16.66 17.01
C HIS A 514 -13.30 15.64 16.79
N GLU A 515 -13.55 15.23 15.54
CA GLU A 515 -14.62 14.28 15.24
C GLU A 515 -14.17 12.83 15.46
N VAL A 516 -15.04 12.03 16.08
CA VAL A 516 -14.83 10.60 16.30
C VAL A 516 -16.07 9.82 15.89
N GLU A 517 -15.85 8.77 15.09
CA GLU A 517 -16.85 7.80 14.70
C GLU A 517 -16.57 6.44 15.37
N VAL A 518 -17.52 5.95 16.15
CA VAL A 518 -17.48 4.60 16.72
C VAL A 518 -18.28 3.67 15.83
N ILE A 519 -17.61 2.66 15.27
CA ILE A 519 -18.20 1.72 14.32
C ILE A 519 -19.17 0.78 15.01
N GLY A 520 -20.42 0.73 14.53
CA GLY A 520 -21.45 -0.19 15.02
C GLY A 520 -21.97 -1.18 13.98
N ARG A 521 -22.85 -2.08 14.44
CA ARG A 521 -23.50 -3.13 13.64
C ARG A 521 -24.04 -2.64 12.30
N ASP A 522 -24.72 -1.49 12.30
CA ASP A 522 -25.40 -0.96 11.12
C ASP A 522 -24.45 -0.58 9.98
N GLN A 523 -23.16 -0.41 10.28
CA GLN A 523 -22.13 -0.07 9.30
C GLN A 523 -21.44 -1.31 8.72
N ILE A 524 -21.64 -2.49 9.32
CA ILE A 524 -20.92 -3.71 8.97
C ILE A 524 -21.60 -4.37 7.77
N ALA A 525 -20.79 -4.74 6.78
CA ALA A 525 -21.17 -5.56 5.64
C ALA A 525 -20.81 -7.03 5.88
N SER A 526 -19.64 -7.29 6.48
CA SER A 526 -19.26 -8.63 6.89
C SER A 526 -18.31 -8.65 8.09
N LEU A 527 -18.37 -9.73 8.87
CA LEU A 527 -17.36 -10.14 9.85
C LEU A 527 -16.94 -11.56 9.51
N SER A 528 -15.65 -11.79 9.31
CA SER A 528 -15.12 -13.10 8.95
C SER A 528 -13.97 -13.49 9.87
N ILE A 529 -13.85 -14.79 10.10
CA ILE A 529 -12.67 -15.37 10.75
C ILE A 529 -11.93 -16.13 9.67
N ASP A 530 -10.66 -15.79 9.46
CA ASP A 530 -9.83 -16.41 8.41
C ASP A 530 -9.26 -17.75 8.91
N THR A 531 -10.18 -18.64 9.29
CA THR A 531 -9.95 -19.95 9.88
C THR A 531 -11.19 -20.80 9.65
N ALA A 532 -11.06 -21.93 8.97
CA ALA A 532 -12.21 -22.68 8.50
C ALA A 532 -12.88 -23.54 9.58
N ALA A 533 -12.09 -24.22 10.42
CA ALA A 533 -12.57 -25.12 11.47
C ALA A 533 -11.45 -25.41 12.48
N GLY A 534 -11.83 -25.85 13.69
CA GLY A 534 -10.90 -26.22 14.76
C GLY A 534 -11.04 -27.67 15.25
N VAL A 535 -10.02 -28.12 15.98
CA VAL A 535 -10.03 -29.45 16.59
C VAL A 535 -10.74 -29.40 17.93
N LEU A 536 -11.76 -30.26 18.10
CA LEU A 536 -12.54 -30.37 19.32
C LEU A 536 -11.83 -31.31 20.33
N ALA A 537 -10.68 -30.87 20.84
CA ALA A 537 -9.90 -31.61 21.84
C ALA A 537 -9.38 -30.66 22.93
N LYS A 538 -9.36 -31.11 24.19
CA LYS A 538 -8.80 -30.33 25.30
C LYS A 538 -7.34 -30.00 25.01
N GLY A 539 -6.98 -28.73 25.18
CA GLY A 539 -5.64 -28.21 24.89
C GLY A 539 -5.39 -27.83 23.44
N ALA A 540 -6.32 -28.11 22.52
CA ALA A 540 -6.22 -27.64 21.14
C ALA A 540 -6.23 -26.10 21.10
N VAL A 541 -5.29 -25.55 20.32
CA VAL A 541 -5.14 -24.11 20.11
C VAL A 541 -5.41 -23.82 18.65
N ILE A 542 -6.13 -22.73 18.39
CA ILE A 542 -6.40 -22.26 17.03
C ILE A 542 -6.28 -20.74 16.95
N SER A 543 -5.69 -20.26 15.85
CA SER A 543 -5.66 -18.84 15.51
C SER A 543 -7.03 -18.37 15.04
N VAL A 544 -7.42 -17.14 15.36
CA VAL A 544 -8.72 -16.54 15.00
C VAL A 544 -8.56 -15.12 14.45
N PRO A 545 -7.82 -14.93 13.35
CA PRO A 545 -7.71 -13.64 12.68
C PRO A 545 -9.08 -13.13 12.21
N LEU A 546 -9.53 -12.04 12.81
CA LEU A 546 -10.84 -11.43 12.54
C LEU A 546 -10.70 -10.25 11.58
N THR A 547 -11.57 -10.24 10.56
CA THR A 547 -11.67 -9.12 9.62
C THR A 547 -13.10 -8.62 9.55
N MET A 548 -13.29 -7.33 9.77
CA MET A 548 -14.55 -6.63 9.62
C MET A 548 -14.51 -5.77 8.36
N LYS A 549 -15.49 -5.95 7.48
CA LYS A 549 -15.72 -5.09 6.31
C LYS A 549 -16.96 -4.24 6.55
N LEU A 550 -16.87 -2.95 6.27
CA LEU A 550 -17.97 -2.02 6.35
C LEU A 550 -18.69 -1.89 5.01
N LYS A 551 -19.93 -1.39 5.05
CA LYS A 551 -20.78 -1.11 3.88
C LYS A 551 -20.17 -0.07 2.93
N ASN A 552 -19.29 0.80 3.43
CA ASN A 552 -18.53 1.76 2.63
C ASN A 552 -17.27 1.15 1.97
N GLY A 553 -16.99 -0.14 2.19
CA GLY A 553 -15.82 -0.84 1.65
C GLY A 553 -14.57 -0.80 2.55
N SER A 554 -14.55 0.02 3.61
CA SER A 554 -13.44 0.03 4.58
C SER A 554 -13.33 -1.33 5.29
N THR A 555 -12.09 -1.75 5.56
CA THR A 555 -11.80 -3.03 6.21
C THR A 555 -10.92 -2.82 7.44
N TYR A 556 -11.26 -3.49 8.54
CA TYR A 556 -10.57 -3.39 9.82
C TYR A 556 -10.20 -4.80 10.30
N LYS A 557 -8.95 -4.98 10.74
CA LYS A 557 -8.55 -6.17 11.50
C LYS A 557 -8.98 -5.97 12.96
N LEU A 558 -9.62 -6.99 13.52
CA LEU A 558 -10.02 -7.01 14.92
C LEU A 558 -9.12 -7.97 15.67
N SER A 559 -8.76 -7.63 16.92
CA SER A 559 -8.17 -8.62 17.80
C SER A 559 -9.25 -9.55 18.36
N GLY A 560 -8.89 -10.79 18.65
CA GLY A 560 -9.74 -11.76 19.33
C GLY A 560 -10.32 -11.24 20.66
N GLY A 561 -9.62 -10.31 21.34
CA GLY A 561 -10.12 -9.67 22.57
C GLY A 561 -11.12 -8.52 22.34
N SER A 562 -11.30 -8.06 21.10
CA SER A 562 -12.24 -6.99 20.75
C SER A 562 -13.67 -7.49 20.45
N VAL A 563 -13.88 -8.80 20.52
CA VAL A 563 -15.17 -9.45 20.26
C VAL A 563 -15.62 -10.26 21.47
N LYS A 564 -16.93 -10.46 21.59
CA LYS A 564 -17.48 -11.39 22.57
C LYS A 564 -17.51 -12.80 21.97
N TRP A 565 -16.91 -13.76 22.66
CA TRP A 565 -16.94 -15.17 22.25
C TRP A 565 -18.10 -15.93 22.88
N GLU A 566 -18.77 -16.75 22.08
CA GLU A 566 -19.77 -17.73 22.50
C GLU A 566 -19.32 -19.12 22.07
N PHE A 567 -19.31 -20.08 22.99
CA PHE A 567 -18.90 -21.46 22.71
C PHE A 567 -20.08 -22.42 22.88
N ILE A 568 -20.28 -23.29 21.90
CA ILE A 568 -21.37 -24.27 21.87
C ILE A 568 -20.76 -25.65 21.79
N GLY A 569 -21.04 -26.50 22.78
CA GLY A 569 -20.55 -27.88 22.86
C GLY A 569 -19.16 -28.04 23.47
N PHE A 570 -18.46 -26.94 23.78
CA PHE A 570 -17.18 -26.92 24.47
C PHE A 570 -16.99 -25.58 25.20
N THR A 571 -15.91 -25.47 25.98
CA THR A 571 -15.44 -24.19 26.54
C THR A 571 -14.04 -23.90 26.03
N ALA A 572 -13.73 -22.62 25.83
CA ALA A 572 -12.40 -22.17 25.46
C ALA A 572 -12.05 -20.83 26.12
N VAL A 573 -10.76 -20.53 26.18
CA VAL A 573 -10.23 -19.24 26.64
C VAL A 573 -9.59 -18.54 25.44
N GLN A 574 -9.84 -17.25 25.31
CA GLN A 574 -9.21 -16.40 24.32
C GLN A 574 -7.93 -15.77 24.91
N ASN A 575 -6.85 -15.79 24.14
CA ASN A 575 -5.61 -15.07 24.45
C ASN A 575 -5.07 -14.45 23.16
N GLY A 576 -5.02 -13.12 23.09
CA GLY A 576 -4.71 -12.39 21.86
C GLY A 576 -5.63 -12.80 20.71
N ASP A 577 -5.04 -13.30 19.63
CA ASP A 577 -5.79 -13.77 18.46
C ASP A 577 -5.86 -15.30 18.39
N SER A 578 -5.81 -15.97 19.55
CA SER A 578 -5.91 -17.43 19.67
C SER A 578 -7.01 -17.87 20.63
N LEU A 579 -7.59 -19.03 20.36
CA LEU A 579 -8.51 -19.74 21.26
C LEU A 579 -7.89 -21.06 21.71
N THR A 580 -7.97 -21.36 23.01
CA THR A 580 -7.54 -22.63 23.60
C THR A 580 -8.73 -23.38 24.19
N VAL A 581 -9.02 -24.57 23.68
CA VAL A 581 -10.10 -25.44 24.17
C VAL A 581 -9.78 -25.94 25.58
N GLN A 582 -10.66 -25.66 26.54
CA GLN A 582 -10.50 -26.03 27.96
C GLN A 582 -11.20 -27.35 28.30
N SER A 583 -12.40 -27.56 27.77
CA SER A 583 -13.19 -28.79 27.95
C SER A 583 -14.15 -28.99 26.79
N VAL A 584 -14.49 -30.25 26.51
CA VAL A 584 -15.49 -30.65 25.52
C VAL A 584 -16.66 -31.31 26.24
N ASN A 585 -17.89 -30.96 25.89
CA ASN A 585 -19.07 -31.56 26.51
C ASN A 585 -19.22 -33.02 26.08
N ALA A 586 -19.67 -33.89 26.99
CA ALA A 586 -19.85 -35.31 26.71
C ALA A 586 -20.84 -35.54 25.54
N GLY A 587 -20.50 -36.45 24.62
CA GLY A 587 -21.34 -36.83 23.48
C GLY A 587 -21.37 -35.83 22.32
N VAL A 588 -20.53 -34.79 22.35
CA VAL A 588 -20.47 -33.79 21.27
C VAL A 588 -19.40 -34.16 20.25
N SER A 589 -19.81 -34.47 19.01
CA SER A 589 -18.92 -34.67 17.86
C SER A 589 -18.57 -33.36 17.13
N ALA A 590 -19.43 -32.34 17.27
CA ALA A 590 -19.24 -31.01 16.68
C ALA A 590 -19.69 -29.86 17.61
N GLY A 591 -18.79 -28.89 17.80
CA GLY A 591 -18.98 -27.65 18.54
C GLY A 591 -18.82 -26.40 17.66
N TYR A 592 -19.10 -25.22 18.21
CA TYR A 592 -18.98 -23.93 17.49
C TYR A 592 -18.40 -22.85 18.39
N ALA A 593 -17.44 -22.08 17.89
CA ALA A 593 -17.05 -20.79 18.44
C ALA A 593 -17.66 -19.67 17.59
N ILE A 594 -18.36 -18.73 18.23
CA ILE A 594 -18.98 -17.59 17.56
C ILE A 594 -18.38 -16.31 18.14
N ALA A 595 -17.68 -15.54 17.31
CA ALA A 595 -17.23 -14.19 17.62
C ALA A 595 -18.37 -13.20 17.34
N ARG A 596 -18.65 -12.28 18.29
CA ARG A 596 -19.63 -11.20 18.12
C ARG A 596 -19.02 -9.83 18.33
N TYR A 597 -19.10 -8.98 17.32
CA TYR A 597 -18.82 -7.54 17.43
C TYR A 597 -20.12 -6.75 17.31
N ASP A 598 -20.52 -6.02 18.35
CA ASP A 598 -21.83 -5.34 18.43
C ASP A 598 -23.02 -6.26 18.03
N GLY A 599 -22.94 -7.51 18.48
CA GLY A 599 -23.90 -8.58 18.17
C GLY A 599 -23.80 -9.16 16.75
N TYR A 600 -22.95 -8.63 15.88
CA TYR A 600 -22.72 -9.14 14.52
C TYR A 600 -21.80 -10.38 14.57
N PRO A 601 -22.23 -11.56 14.08
CA PRO A 601 -21.53 -12.83 14.30
C PRO A 601 -20.50 -13.18 13.21
N ALA A 602 -19.53 -14.00 13.59
CA ALA A 602 -18.76 -14.88 12.70
C ALA A 602 -18.48 -16.19 13.43
N MET A 603 -18.44 -17.33 12.72
CA MET A 603 -18.40 -18.65 13.34
C MET A 603 -17.26 -19.50 12.81
N ILE A 604 -16.64 -20.28 13.70
CA ILE A 604 -15.78 -21.42 13.39
C ILE A 604 -16.40 -22.70 13.98
N PRO A 605 -16.63 -23.76 13.17
CA PRO A 605 -16.97 -25.08 13.67
C PRO A 605 -15.76 -25.81 14.25
N PHE A 606 -15.98 -26.65 15.26
CA PHE A 606 -14.97 -27.52 15.88
C PHE A 606 -15.44 -28.98 15.80
N THR A 607 -14.56 -29.91 15.44
CA THR A 607 -14.93 -31.32 15.25
C THR A 607 -13.94 -32.28 15.90
N GLN A 608 -14.42 -33.45 16.32
CA GLN A 608 -13.58 -34.50 16.91
C GLN A 608 -12.83 -35.31 15.82
N GLY A 609 -11.52 -35.54 16.02
CA GLY A 609 -10.65 -36.28 15.09
C GLY A 609 -9.76 -35.37 14.23
N GLU A 610 -8.94 -35.98 13.36
CA GLU A 610 -8.16 -35.32 12.30
C GLU A 610 -8.41 -36.08 10.98
N ALA A 611 -8.70 -35.37 9.89
CA ALA A 611 -8.77 -35.98 8.56
C ALA A 611 -7.41 -35.81 7.88
N VAL A 612 -6.71 -36.91 7.62
CA VAL A 612 -5.42 -36.88 6.90
C VAL A 612 -5.68 -37.10 5.41
N SER A 613 -5.12 -36.24 4.57
CA SER A 613 -5.12 -36.40 3.13
C SER A 613 -3.68 -36.37 2.62
N THR A 614 -3.29 -37.38 1.87
CA THR A 614 -2.03 -37.37 1.13
C THR A 614 -2.08 -36.27 0.06
N PHE A 615 -1.09 -35.38 0.08
CA PHE A 615 -0.89 -34.34 -0.93
C PHE A 615 0.06 -34.81 -2.04
N GLU A 616 1.13 -35.50 -1.64
CA GLU A 616 2.11 -36.09 -2.54
C GLU A 616 2.86 -37.26 -1.88
N ASP A 617 2.92 -38.39 -2.55
CA ASP A 617 3.68 -39.59 -2.17
C ASP A 617 4.84 -39.90 -3.14
N PHE A 618 5.01 -39.11 -4.20
CA PHE A 618 6.04 -39.22 -5.23
C PHE A 618 6.06 -40.52 -6.04
N GLU A 619 5.08 -41.40 -5.88
CA GLU A 619 5.02 -42.67 -6.59
C GLU A 619 4.71 -42.49 -8.09
N LYS A 620 3.77 -41.58 -8.38
CA LYS A 620 3.34 -41.24 -9.74
C LYS A 620 2.84 -39.80 -9.84
N PRO A 621 3.70 -38.78 -9.65
CA PRO A 621 3.27 -37.39 -9.69
C PRO A 621 2.70 -37.03 -11.07
N ALA A 622 1.49 -36.46 -11.09
CA ALA A 622 0.78 -36.09 -12.32
C ALA A 622 1.11 -34.68 -12.84
N TYR A 623 2.24 -34.11 -12.40
CA TYR A 623 2.65 -32.72 -12.65
C TYR A 623 4.17 -32.60 -12.66
N SER A 624 4.70 -31.49 -13.18
CA SER A 624 6.15 -31.26 -13.25
C SER A 624 6.76 -30.86 -11.91
N ILE A 625 7.90 -31.44 -11.55
CA ILE A 625 8.76 -30.97 -10.46
C ILE A 625 10.08 -30.52 -11.08
N THR A 626 10.46 -29.25 -10.91
CA THR A 626 11.63 -28.68 -11.56
C THR A 626 12.64 -28.14 -10.54
N SER A 627 13.92 -28.27 -10.85
CA SER A 627 15.00 -27.66 -10.08
C SER A 627 15.08 -26.15 -10.35
N GLN A 628 15.31 -25.37 -9.30
CA GLN A 628 15.75 -23.98 -9.37
C GLN A 628 16.89 -23.79 -8.36
N VAL A 629 17.77 -22.82 -8.59
CA VAL A 629 18.87 -22.46 -7.69
C VAL A 629 18.96 -20.94 -7.48
N THR A 630 19.61 -20.50 -6.42
CA THR A 630 19.91 -19.08 -6.17
C THR A 630 21.19 -18.94 -5.35
N PRO A 631 22.14 -18.06 -5.74
CA PRO A 631 22.27 -17.42 -7.05
C PRO A 631 22.56 -18.43 -8.16
N ALA A 632 22.03 -18.22 -9.36
CA ALA A 632 22.07 -19.23 -10.43
C ALA A 632 23.45 -19.40 -11.10
N ASP A 633 24.33 -18.42 -10.95
CA ASP A 633 25.70 -18.38 -11.47
C ASP A 633 26.70 -19.17 -10.61
N THR A 634 26.38 -19.39 -9.33
CA THR A 634 27.33 -19.90 -8.32
C THR A 634 26.81 -21.07 -7.51
N THR A 635 25.56 -21.49 -7.75
CA THR A 635 24.90 -22.61 -7.07
C THR A 635 24.44 -23.64 -8.09
N THR A 636 24.69 -24.93 -7.81
CA THR A 636 24.15 -26.03 -8.62
C THR A 636 23.23 -26.90 -7.75
N GLY A 637 22.28 -27.57 -8.40
CA GLY A 637 21.27 -28.38 -7.72
C GLY A 637 20.37 -29.13 -8.70
N SER A 638 19.85 -30.27 -8.28
CA SER A 638 19.01 -31.11 -9.12
C SER A 638 17.87 -31.74 -8.32
N VAL A 639 16.79 -32.10 -9.01
CA VAL A 639 15.60 -32.71 -8.40
C VAL A 639 15.23 -33.92 -9.22
N ASN A 640 15.23 -35.11 -8.60
CA ASN A 640 14.98 -36.38 -9.27
C ASN A 640 14.10 -37.29 -8.42
N LEU A 641 13.23 -38.07 -9.06
CA LEU A 641 12.58 -39.20 -8.40
C LEU A 641 13.53 -40.39 -8.41
N VAL A 642 13.75 -41.00 -7.24
CA VAL A 642 14.66 -42.13 -7.07
C VAL A 642 13.98 -43.27 -6.31
N SER A 643 14.48 -44.50 -6.48
CA SER A 643 13.96 -45.71 -5.84
C SER A 643 14.95 -46.36 -4.87
N ASP A 644 16.11 -45.72 -4.67
CA ASP A 644 17.27 -46.26 -3.97
C ASP A 644 17.83 -45.26 -2.93
N PHE A 645 17.00 -44.35 -2.43
CA PHE A 645 17.42 -43.40 -1.40
C PHE A 645 17.73 -44.18 -0.08
N PRO A 646 18.82 -43.88 0.64
CA PRO A 646 19.18 -44.64 1.84
C PRO A 646 18.04 -44.70 2.88
N GLY A 647 17.70 -45.91 3.33
CA GLY A 647 16.65 -46.14 4.33
C GLY A 647 15.21 -45.88 3.84
N GLN A 648 15.00 -45.69 2.54
CA GLN A 648 13.69 -45.52 1.92
C GLN A 648 12.85 -46.80 2.03
N THR A 649 11.57 -46.65 2.34
CA THR A 649 10.59 -47.76 2.42
C THR A 649 9.50 -47.69 1.36
N SER A 650 9.30 -46.53 0.74
CA SER A 650 8.43 -46.28 -0.41
C SER A 650 9.07 -46.76 -1.72
N ALA A 651 8.29 -46.87 -2.80
CA ALA A 651 8.84 -47.27 -4.09
C ALA A 651 9.55 -46.09 -4.78
N LYS A 652 9.16 -44.84 -4.50
CA LYS A 652 9.89 -43.64 -4.93
C LYS A 652 9.91 -42.54 -3.87
N ALA A 653 10.98 -41.76 -3.88
CA ALA A 653 11.10 -40.52 -3.11
C ALA A 653 11.69 -39.41 -3.98
N LEU A 654 11.46 -38.16 -3.59
CA LEU A 654 12.05 -37.01 -4.27
C LEU A 654 13.42 -36.67 -3.67
N LYS A 655 14.48 -36.86 -4.46
CA LYS A 655 15.85 -36.44 -4.12
C LYS A 655 16.10 -35.02 -4.58
N LEU A 656 16.54 -34.16 -3.66
CA LEU A 656 17.00 -32.80 -3.93
C LEU A 656 18.50 -32.71 -3.62
N ASP A 657 19.28 -32.52 -4.68
CA ASP A 657 20.73 -32.28 -4.60
C ASP A 657 21.05 -30.79 -4.53
N TYR A 658 22.12 -30.46 -3.81
CA TYR A 658 22.63 -29.10 -3.72
C TYR A 658 24.16 -29.08 -3.66
N ASP A 659 24.74 -28.03 -4.26
CA ASP A 659 26.15 -27.69 -4.12
C ASP A 659 26.30 -26.15 -4.11
N PHE A 660 26.75 -25.65 -2.96
CA PHE A 660 26.92 -24.25 -2.61
C PHE A 660 28.39 -23.83 -2.59
N THR A 661 29.32 -24.64 -3.09
CA THR A 661 30.77 -24.42 -2.99
C THR A 661 31.25 -23.12 -3.64
N ASN A 662 30.66 -22.72 -4.78
CA ASN A 662 31.21 -21.67 -5.64
C ASN A 662 30.61 -20.26 -5.42
N GLY A 663 29.80 -20.03 -4.38
CA GLY A 663 29.16 -18.73 -4.12
C GLY A 663 29.40 -18.16 -2.73
N THR A 664 29.04 -16.90 -2.52
CA THR A 664 29.05 -16.23 -1.19
C THR A 664 27.66 -15.73 -0.83
N GLY A 665 27.40 -15.49 0.46
CA GLY A 665 26.08 -15.08 0.92
C GLY A 665 25.07 -16.23 0.99
N THR A 666 23.77 -15.89 0.95
CA THR A 666 22.70 -16.89 1.06
C THR A 666 22.54 -17.65 -0.25
N LYS A 667 22.56 -18.99 -0.19
CA LYS A 667 22.43 -19.88 -1.35
C LYS A 667 21.36 -20.94 -1.12
N ALA A 668 20.64 -21.33 -2.16
CA ALA A 668 19.53 -22.27 -2.04
C ALA A 668 19.32 -23.13 -3.30
N SER A 669 18.88 -24.36 -3.09
CA SER A 669 18.44 -25.32 -4.11
C SER A 669 16.97 -25.69 -3.86
N TYR A 670 16.12 -25.58 -4.88
CA TYR A 670 14.66 -25.65 -4.74
C TYR A 670 14.06 -26.79 -5.58
N ALA A 671 13.13 -27.53 -4.98
CA ALA A 671 12.15 -28.35 -5.69
C ALA A 671 10.87 -27.52 -5.92
N VAL A 672 10.63 -27.12 -7.17
CA VAL A 672 9.48 -26.28 -7.56
C VAL A 672 8.35 -27.16 -8.11
N PHE A 673 7.17 -27.07 -7.49
CA PHE A 673 6.01 -27.89 -7.87
C PHE A 673 5.16 -27.17 -8.93
N ASN A 674 4.92 -27.81 -10.06
CA ASN A 674 4.04 -27.34 -11.14
C ASN A 674 4.31 -25.89 -11.62
N SER A 675 5.59 -25.47 -11.61
CA SER A 675 6.09 -24.12 -11.95
C SER A 675 5.61 -22.97 -11.06
N THR A 676 4.32 -22.88 -10.76
CA THR A 676 3.67 -21.82 -9.97
C THR A 676 3.14 -22.30 -8.62
N GLY A 677 3.43 -23.54 -8.25
CA GLY A 677 2.90 -24.22 -7.07
C GLY A 677 1.69 -25.10 -7.35
N ARG A 678 1.48 -26.08 -6.47
CA ARG A 678 0.29 -26.93 -6.44
C ARG A 678 -0.71 -26.41 -5.42
N THR A 679 -1.95 -26.28 -5.84
CA THR A 679 -3.05 -25.82 -4.99
C THR A 679 -3.36 -26.84 -3.91
N ILE A 680 -3.42 -26.36 -2.67
CA ILE A 680 -3.95 -27.06 -1.51
C ILE A 680 -5.40 -26.59 -1.34
N ALA A 681 -6.34 -27.52 -1.53
CA ALA A 681 -7.76 -27.26 -1.33
C ALA A 681 -8.09 -27.18 0.16
N GLY A 682 -9.16 -26.46 0.54
CA GLY A 682 -9.56 -26.33 1.93
C GLY A 682 -8.54 -25.57 2.80
N SER A 683 -8.60 -25.77 4.11
CA SER A 683 -7.75 -25.09 5.10
C SER A 683 -7.16 -26.11 6.08
N PRO A 684 -6.08 -26.84 5.70
CA PRO A 684 -5.44 -27.77 6.61
C PRO A 684 -4.83 -27.05 7.81
N THR A 685 -4.86 -27.71 8.97
CA THR A 685 -4.23 -27.22 10.21
C THR A 685 -2.72 -27.43 10.22
N SER A 686 -2.24 -28.51 9.59
CA SER A 686 -0.83 -28.87 9.57
C SER A 686 -0.45 -29.63 8.30
N MET A 687 0.84 -29.64 8.01
CA MET A 687 1.46 -30.49 6.99
C MET A 687 2.51 -31.37 7.67
N THR A 688 2.50 -32.66 7.37
CA THR A 688 3.58 -33.59 7.69
C THR A 688 4.31 -33.99 6.41
N LEU A 689 5.60 -34.29 6.52
CA LEU A 689 6.35 -34.96 5.47
C LEU A 689 7.46 -35.82 6.09
N ASP A 690 7.86 -36.86 5.37
CA ASP A 690 9.08 -37.59 5.67
C ASP A 690 10.25 -36.85 5.03
N LEU A 691 11.20 -36.43 5.86
CA LEU A 691 12.41 -35.71 5.46
C LEU A 691 13.63 -36.56 5.78
N TYR A 692 14.40 -36.93 4.77
CA TYR A 692 15.73 -37.49 4.96
C TYR A 692 16.73 -36.36 5.19
N GLY A 693 17.39 -36.37 6.35
CA GLY A 693 18.48 -35.47 6.68
C GLY A 693 19.84 -36.02 6.28
N ASP A 694 20.74 -35.15 5.85
CA ASP A 694 22.13 -35.46 5.50
C ASP A 694 23.14 -34.96 6.54
N ASN A 695 22.67 -34.52 7.71
CA ASN A 695 23.47 -33.93 8.79
C ASN A 695 24.30 -32.70 8.37
N SER A 696 23.87 -31.97 7.33
CA SER A 696 24.60 -30.81 6.79
C SER A 696 24.50 -29.53 7.62
N LEU A 697 23.64 -29.50 8.64
CA LEU A 697 23.29 -28.30 9.41
C LEU A 697 22.68 -27.15 8.58
N ASN A 698 22.38 -27.38 7.29
CA ASN A 698 21.60 -26.46 6.47
C ASN A 698 20.13 -26.41 6.90
N TRP A 699 19.41 -25.40 6.44
CA TRP A 699 17.98 -25.25 6.73
C TRP A 699 17.18 -25.90 5.61
N VAL A 700 16.04 -26.49 5.97
CA VAL A 700 15.03 -26.97 5.01
C VAL A 700 13.74 -26.20 5.24
N ARG A 701 13.19 -25.60 4.17
CA ARG A 701 12.04 -24.69 4.26
C ARG A 701 11.01 -24.96 3.16
N ALA A 702 9.78 -24.54 3.39
CA ALA A 702 8.68 -24.57 2.42
C ALA A 702 8.15 -23.16 2.14
N GLU A 703 7.89 -22.82 0.88
CA GLU A 703 7.20 -21.59 0.48
C GLU A 703 5.77 -21.89 0.04
N PHE A 704 4.82 -21.26 0.73
CA PHE A 704 3.41 -21.24 0.38
C PHE A 704 3.02 -19.88 -0.22
N ILE A 705 2.13 -19.89 -1.21
CA ILE A 705 1.51 -18.67 -1.75
C ILE A 705 0.03 -18.67 -1.35
N ASP A 706 -0.42 -17.65 -0.63
CA ASP A 706 -1.82 -17.54 -0.24
C ASP A 706 -2.73 -17.04 -1.37
N ALA A 707 -4.04 -17.00 -1.11
CA ALA A 707 -5.04 -16.55 -2.08
C ALA A 707 -4.90 -15.06 -2.49
N ASP A 708 -4.20 -14.23 -1.70
CA ASP A 708 -3.88 -12.85 -2.04
C ASP A 708 -2.57 -12.74 -2.86
N GLY A 709 -1.87 -13.85 -3.08
CA GLY A 709 -0.59 -13.90 -3.78
C GLY A 709 0.63 -13.61 -2.90
N LYS A 710 0.47 -13.60 -1.57
CA LYS A 710 1.56 -13.36 -0.61
C LYS A 710 2.32 -14.65 -0.32
N SER A 711 3.66 -14.58 -0.30
CA SER A 711 4.53 -15.70 0.11
C SER A 711 4.60 -15.83 1.64
N HIS A 712 4.55 -17.07 2.11
CA HIS A 712 4.74 -17.48 3.50
C HIS A 712 5.82 -18.57 3.55
N PHE A 713 6.77 -18.47 4.48
CA PHE A 713 7.94 -19.34 4.55
C PHE A 713 8.01 -20.08 5.88
N LEU A 714 7.86 -21.39 5.85
CA LEU A 714 7.85 -22.24 7.04
C LEU A 714 9.13 -23.07 7.11
N ASP A 715 9.71 -23.18 8.31
CA ASP A 715 10.89 -24.00 8.54
C ASP A 715 10.47 -25.45 8.80
N LEU A 716 10.90 -26.37 7.93
CA LEU A 716 10.73 -27.81 8.11
C LEU A 716 11.81 -28.36 9.06
N ALA A 717 13.04 -27.85 8.91
CA ALA A 717 14.15 -28.05 9.81
C ALA A 717 15.03 -26.80 9.82
N LYS A 718 15.19 -26.15 10.99
CA LYS A 718 16.09 -24.98 11.13
C LYS A 718 17.55 -25.37 11.12
N GLN A 719 17.89 -26.58 11.53
CA GLN A 719 19.22 -27.16 11.38
C GLN A 719 19.00 -28.63 11.05
N LEU A 720 19.57 -29.07 9.93
CA LEU A 720 19.51 -30.47 9.53
C LEU A 720 20.63 -31.23 10.25
N ASP A 721 20.42 -31.49 11.54
CA ASP A 721 21.36 -32.06 12.52
C ASP A 721 21.18 -33.58 12.72
N PHE A 722 20.56 -34.23 11.75
CA PHE A 722 20.30 -35.66 11.76
C PHE A 722 20.59 -36.29 10.41
N SER A 723 20.92 -37.57 10.44
CA SER A 723 21.00 -38.44 9.26
C SER A 723 19.83 -39.42 9.24
N GLY A 724 19.24 -39.67 8.07
CA GLY A 724 18.12 -40.60 7.93
C GLY A 724 16.75 -39.93 7.88
N TRP A 725 15.72 -40.75 7.67
CA TRP A 725 14.33 -40.31 7.56
C TRP A 725 13.73 -39.91 8.91
N LYS A 726 13.07 -38.76 8.92
CA LYS A 726 12.30 -38.26 10.06
C LYS A 726 11.00 -37.65 9.57
N ASN A 727 9.89 -38.01 10.21
CA ASN A 727 8.62 -37.33 9.97
C ASN A 727 8.67 -35.94 10.64
N VAL A 728 8.51 -34.88 9.85
CA VAL A 728 8.48 -33.50 10.32
C VAL A 728 7.07 -32.94 10.16
N LYS A 729 6.59 -32.22 11.19
CA LYS A 729 5.26 -31.61 11.23
C LYS A 729 5.39 -30.10 11.31
N VAL A 730 4.72 -29.39 10.41
CA VAL A 730 4.57 -27.93 10.48
C VAL A 730 3.13 -27.51 10.70
N ASN A 731 2.93 -26.50 11.55
CA ASN A 731 1.63 -25.90 11.80
C ASN A 731 1.32 -24.87 10.72
N LEU A 732 0.26 -25.08 9.94
CA LEU A 732 -0.18 -24.13 8.92
C LEU A 732 -1.18 -23.11 9.48
N SER A 733 -1.91 -23.48 10.54
CA SER A 733 -2.94 -22.64 11.15
C SER A 733 -2.40 -21.41 11.89
N SER A 734 -1.10 -21.39 12.25
CA SER A 734 -0.44 -20.27 12.91
C SER A 734 -0.05 -19.13 11.97
N GLU A 735 0.01 -19.39 10.66
CA GLU A 735 0.64 -18.46 9.70
C GLU A 735 -0.31 -17.39 9.15
N GLY A 736 -1.62 -17.48 9.47
CA GLY A 736 -2.63 -16.52 9.00
C GLY A 736 -2.71 -16.45 7.46
N MET A 737 -2.52 -17.59 6.79
CA MET A 737 -2.62 -17.71 5.34
C MET A 737 -4.09 -17.72 4.89
N LYS A 738 -4.40 -16.98 3.83
CA LYS A 738 -5.69 -17.08 3.14
C LYS A 738 -5.75 -18.27 2.20
N PHE A 739 -6.77 -19.10 2.34
CA PHE A 739 -6.96 -20.29 1.52
C PHE A 739 -7.85 -20.02 0.28
N PRO A 740 -7.70 -20.79 -0.81
CA PRO A 740 -6.74 -21.89 -1.00
C PRO A 740 -5.30 -21.38 -1.15
N VAL A 741 -4.36 -22.09 -0.54
CA VAL A 741 -2.92 -21.79 -0.67
C VAL A 741 -2.29 -22.67 -1.75
N LYS A 742 -1.12 -22.30 -2.26
CA LYS A 742 -0.29 -23.16 -3.11
C LYS A 742 0.99 -23.51 -2.39
N LEU A 743 1.35 -24.79 -2.30
CA LEU A 743 2.73 -25.17 -1.98
C LEU A 743 3.57 -24.97 -3.24
N LYS A 744 4.41 -23.92 -3.23
CA LYS A 744 5.19 -23.52 -4.40
C LYS A 744 6.48 -24.31 -4.51
N ARG A 745 7.23 -24.41 -3.42
CA ARG A 745 8.52 -25.10 -3.40
C ARG A 745 8.95 -25.51 -2.00
N ILE A 746 9.70 -26.60 -1.92
CA ILE A 746 10.49 -27.01 -0.75
C ILE A 746 11.97 -26.88 -1.13
N TYR A 747 12.80 -26.39 -0.23
CA TYR A 747 14.19 -26.04 -0.55
C TYR A 747 15.16 -26.17 0.62
N VAL A 748 16.40 -26.48 0.28
CA VAL A 748 17.56 -26.39 1.19
C VAL A 748 18.17 -25.01 1.02
N VAL A 749 18.50 -24.35 2.12
CA VAL A 749 19.16 -23.04 2.13
C VAL A 749 20.31 -23.02 3.13
N THR A 750 21.43 -22.46 2.69
CA THR A 750 22.55 -22.07 3.55
C THR A 750 22.59 -20.55 3.66
N LEU A 751 22.56 -20.04 4.89
CA LEU A 751 22.61 -18.60 5.16
C LEU A 751 24.06 -18.14 5.21
N ALA A 752 24.29 -16.85 4.94
CA ALA A 752 25.63 -16.25 4.98
C ALA A 752 26.31 -16.39 6.35
N GLU A 753 25.52 -16.32 7.43
CA GLU A 753 26.00 -16.43 8.81
C GLU A 753 26.11 -17.90 9.24
N GLY A 754 27.27 -18.30 9.77
CA GLY A 754 27.57 -19.68 10.17
C GLY A 754 27.66 -20.66 9.00
N GLN A 755 28.02 -20.19 7.81
CA GLN A 755 28.09 -21.00 6.59
C GLN A 755 29.27 -21.99 6.61
N ASP A 756 30.35 -21.63 7.30
CA ASP A 756 31.56 -22.43 7.51
C ASP A 756 31.34 -23.66 8.40
N GLU A 757 30.27 -23.66 9.20
CA GLU A 757 29.85 -24.79 10.03
C GLU A 757 28.97 -25.80 9.28
N ARG A 758 28.56 -25.52 8.04
CA ARG A 758 27.57 -26.32 7.29
C ARG A 758 28.19 -27.01 6.09
N SER A 759 27.70 -28.19 5.75
CA SER A 759 28.14 -28.88 4.53
C SER A 759 27.72 -28.09 3.29
N ALA A 760 28.68 -27.80 2.43
CA ALA A 760 28.46 -27.03 1.21
C ALA A 760 27.70 -27.81 0.13
N SER A 761 27.76 -29.14 0.17
CA SER A 761 27.04 -30.01 -0.77
C SER A 761 26.45 -31.21 -0.05
N GLY A 762 25.38 -31.76 -0.64
CA GLY A 762 24.65 -32.89 -0.08
C GLY A 762 23.37 -33.20 -0.84
N SER A 763 22.56 -34.06 -0.23
CA SER A 763 21.29 -34.53 -0.79
C SER A 763 20.28 -34.73 0.33
N ILE A 764 19.10 -34.14 0.18
CA ILE A 764 17.96 -34.46 1.04
C ILE A 764 16.93 -35.29 0.26
N GLY A 765 16.14 -36.06 1.00
CA GLY A 765 15.01 -36.84 0.49
C GLY A 765 13.70 -36.28 1.04
N LEU A 766 12.68 -36.20 0.20
CA LEU A 766 11.33 -35.80 0.58
C LEU A 766 10.37 -36.92 0.20
N ASP A 767 9.49 -37.29 1.13
CA ASP A 767 8.45 -38.28 0.87
C ASP A 767 7.18 -38.02 1.71
N ASN A 768 6.07 -38.66 1.34
CA ASN A 768 4.79 -38.69 2.06
C ASN A 768 4.34 -37.32 2.62
N ILE A 769 4.18 -36.34 1.74
CA ILE A 769 3.60 -35.05 2.13
C ILE A 769 2.11 -35.25 2.40
N GLU A 770 1.72 -35.11 3.65
CA GLU A 770 0.35 -35.25 4.11
C GLU A 770 -0.17 -33.95 4.70
N LEU A 771 -1.45 -33.69 4.50
CA LEU A 771 -2.15 -32.53 5.01
C LEU A 771 -3.20 -32.99 6.01
N GLN A 772 -3.17 -32.36 7.17
CA GLN A 772 -4.12 -32.62 8.24
C GLN A 772 -5.20 -31.55 8.17
N TYR A 773 -6.44 -31.97 7.97
CA TYR A 773 -7.60 -31.13 7.93
C TYR A 773 -8.38 -31.24 9.23
N PRO A 774 -9.01 -30.14 9.67
CA PRO A 774 -10.08 -30.27 10.63
C PRO A 774 -11.16 -31.15 9.99
N PRO A 775 -11.70 -32.16 10.69
CA PRO A 775 -12.75 -33.00 10.15
C PRO A 775 -13.90 -32.16 9.61
N SER A 776 -14.45 -32.52 8.45
CA SER A 776 -15.71 -31.91 8.02
C SER A 776 -16.78 -32.24 9.06
N VAL A 777 -17.57 -31.24 9.47
CA VAL A 777 -18.79 -31.52 10.24
C VAL A 777 -19.68 -32.37 9.34
N GLU A 778 -19.73 -33.68 9.57
CA GLU A 778 -20.66 -34.54 8.86
C GLU A 778 -22.07 -34.06 9.20
N VAL A 779 -22.81 -33.68 8.17
CA VAL A 779 -24.23 -33.42 8.29
C VAL A 779 -24.92 -34.56 7.57
N ASP A 780 -25.78 -35.28 8.30
CA ASP A 780 -26.53 -36.39 7.72
C ASP A 780 -27.24 -35.93 6.44
N SER A 781 -26.81 -36.46 5.30
CA SER A 781 -27.25 -36.09 3.97
C SER A 781 -28.43 -36.93 3.48
N ASN A 782 -28.92 -37.87 4.29
CA ASN A 782 -29.95 -38.83 3.89
C ASN A 782 -31.31 -38.55 4.54
N THR A 783 -31.45 -37.45 5.28
CA THR A 783 -32.72 -37.12 5.94
C THR A 783 -33.69 -36.44 4.98
N LYS A 784 -34.80 -37.12 4.72
CA LYS A 784 -35.92 -36.62 3.93
C LYS A 784 -37.08 -36.19 4.83
N VAL A 785 -37.46 -34.92 4.74
CA VAL A 785 -38.63 -34.37 5.43
C VAL A 785 -39.75 -34.12 4.43
N GLU A 786 -40.94 -34.63 4.73
CA GLU A 786 -42.14 -34.35 3.94
C GLU A 786 -43.25 -33.71 4.80
N MET A 787 -43.85 -32.64 4.28
CA MET A 787 -44.93 -31.92 4.95
C MET A 787 -46.04 -31.57 3.96
N ILE A 788 -47.27 -31.37 4.45
CA ILE A 788 -48.39 -30.91 3.63
C ILE A 788 -48.89 -29.57 4.17
N VAL A 789 -49.06 -28.58 3.30
CA VAL A 789 -49.59 -27.26 3.69
C VAL A 789 -50.94 -27.40 4.38
N GLY A 790 -51.09 -26.76 5.54
CA GLY A 790 -52.31 -26.78 6.34
C GLY A 790 -52.50 -28.03 7.22
N LYS A 791 -51.58 -29.01 7.17
CA LYS A 791 -51.61 -30.19 8.04
C LYS A 791 -50.46 -30.17 9.05
N THR A 792 -50.73 -30.67 10.25
CA THR A 792 -49.69 -30.88 11.28
C THR A 792 -49.08 -32.28 11.21
N ALA A 793 -49.47 -33.12 10.26
CA ALA A 793 -48.82 -34.41 10.01
C ALA A 793 -47.65 -34.19 9.04
N ALA A 794 -46.47 -34.69 9.41
CA ALA A 794 -45.24 -34.69 8.62
C ALA A 794 -44.58 -36.07 8.69
N THR A 795 -43.61 -36.33 7.81
CA THR A 795 -42.74 -37.52 7.93
C THR A 795 -41.27 -37.12 7.91
N VAL A 796 -40.46 -37.87 8.65
CA VAL A 796 -38.99 -37.81 8.62
C VAL A 796 -38.51 -39.22 8.31
N ASN A 797 -37.86 -39.41 7.16
CA ASN A 797 -37.42 -40.74 6.68
C ASN A 797 -38.56 -41.78 6.67
N GLY A 798 -39.78 -41.35 6.31
CA GLY A 798 -40.98 -42.20 6.31
C GLY A 798 -41.68 -42.36 7.66
N ASN A 799 -41.06 -41.97 8.77
CA ASN A 799 -41.66 -42.03 10.11
C ASN A 799 -42.56 -40.82 10.37
N GLY A 800 -43.79 -41.06 10.82
CA GLY A 800 -44.76 -39.99 11.09
C GLY A 800 -44.42 -39.13 12.30
N ILE A 801 -44.48 -37.80 12.15
CA ILE A 801 -44.26 -36.79 13.18
C ILE A 801 -45.43 -35.80 13.21
N LYS A 802 -45.83 -35.38 14.41
CA LYS A 802 -46.82 -34.31 14.60
C LYS A 802 -46.11 -32.96 14.83
N LEU A 803 -46.43 -31.97 14.00
CA LEU A 803 -45.94 -30.60 14.08
C LEU A 803 -46.73 -29.77 15.08
N ASP A 804 -46.04 -28.88 15.78
CA ASP A 804 -46.64 -27.86 16.64
C ASP A 804 -47.43 -26.79 15.87
N SER A 805 -47.13 -26.59 14.58
CA SER A 805 -47.83 -25.68 13.68
C SER A 805 -47.78 -26.23 12.27
N ALA A 806 -48.88 -26.10 11.52
CA ALA A 806 -48.91 -26.49 10.12
C ALA A 806 -48.06 -25.53 9.25
N PRO A 807 -47.43 -26.02 8.18
CA PRO A 807 -46.88 -25.17 7.13
C PRO A 807 -47.99 -24.35 6.47
N ILE A 808 -47.67 -23.15 6.00
CA ILE A 808 -48.62 -22.25 5.35
C ILE A 808 -48.06 -21.69 4.06
N VAL A 809 -48.93 -21.20 3.19
CA VAL A 809 -48.55 -20.34 2.07
C VAL A 809 -49.08 -18.94 2.37
N LEU A 810 -48.20 -17.94 2.30
CA LEU A 810 -48.52 -16.54 2.49
C LEU A 810 -47.90 -15.74 1.34
N ASN A 811 -48.72 -15.04 0.55
CA ASN A 811 -48.29 -14.26 -0.61
C ASN A 811 -47.36 -15.03 -1.56
N GLY A 812 -47.75 -16.26 -1.91
CA GLY A 812 -46.96 -17.13 -2.80
C GLY A 812 -45.71 -17.75 -2.16
N THR A 813 -45.39 -17.43 -0.90
CA THR A 813 -44.24 -17.99 -0.18
C THR A 813 -44.67 -19.06 0.81
N THR A 814 -44.00 -20.21 0.77
CA THR A 814 -44.24 -21.31 1.70
C THR A 814 -43.41 -21.13 2.98
N TYR A 815 -44.09 -21.15 4.13
CA TYR A 815 -43.49 -21.02 5.46
C TYR A 815 -43.62 -22.32 6.24
N VAL A 816 -42.54 -22.71 6.91
CA VAL A 816 -42.44 -23.95 7.69
C VAL A 816 -42.00 -23.64 9.13
N PRO A 817 -42.39 -24.47 10.13
CA PRO A 817 -41.90 -24.30 11.50
C PRO A 817 -40.39 -24.53 11.57
N VAL A 818 -39.63 -23.49 11.90
CA VAL A 818 -38.15 -23.55 11.85
C VAL A 818 -37.58 -24.62 12.78
N ARG A 819 -38.14 -24.78 14.00
CA ARG A 819 -37.66 -25.77 14.96
C ARG A 819 -37.73 -27.20 14.41
N PHE A 820 -38.89 -27.58 13.87
CA PHE A 820 -39.05 -28.91 13.30
C PHE A 820 -38.06 -29.16 12.15
N VAL A 821 -37.95 -28.21 11.22
CA VAL A 821 -37.04 -28.38 10.07
C VAL A 821 -35.59 -28.38 10.51
N SER A 822 -35.19 -27.51 11.46
CA SER A 822 -33.84 -27.50 12.04
C SER A 822 -33.50 -28.84 12.70
N ASP A 823 -34.36 -29.31 13.61
CA ASP A 823 -34.11 -30.53 14.38
C ASP A 823 -34.05 -31.75 13.46
N ALA A 824 -34.97 -31.86 12.49
CA ALA A 824 -34.98 -32.96 11.52
C ALA A 824 -33.74 -32.93 10.59
N MET A 825 -33.21 -31.74 10.28
CA MET A 825 -32.10 -31.56 9.34
C MET A 825 -30.72 -31.50 10.01
N GLY A 826 -30.63 -31.89 11.29
CA GLY A 826 -29.38 -31.91 12.05
C GLY A 826 -28.80 -30.53 12.35
N ALA A 827 -29.63 -29.47 12.32
CA ALA A 827 -29.22 -28.11 12.62
C ALA A 827 -29.51 -27.78 14.09
N LYS A 828 -28.62 -27.02 14.75
CA LYS A 828 -28.87 -26.45 16.07
C LYS A 828 -29.60 -25.12 15.93
N LEU A 829 -30.71 -24.97 16.66
CA LEU A 829 -31.54 -23.76 16.64
C LEU A 829 -31.51 -23.05 17.99
N PHE A 830 -31.23 -21.75 17.96
CA PHE A 830 -31.30 -20.86 19.11
C PHE A 830 -32.26 -19.71 18.84
N TYR A 831 -32.98 -19.28 19.86
CA TYR A 831 -33.88 -18.13 19.78
C TYR A 831 -33.62 -17.17 20.94
N ASN A 832 -33.35 -15.92 20.61
CA ASN A 832 -33.24 -14.84 21.58
C ASN A 832 -34.54 -14.04 21.61
N GLY A 833 -35.30 -14.17 22.71
CA GLY A 833 -36.60 -13.51 22.87
C GLY A 833 -36.52 -11.98 23.00
N ILE A 834 -35.36 -11.42 23.37
CA ILE A 834 -35.14 -9.98 23.53
C ILE A 834 -34.90 -9.35 22.16
N THR A 835 -33.95 -9.90 21.40
CA THR A 835 -33.60 -9.39 20.06
C THR A 835 -34.51 -9.92 18.96
N LYS A 836 -35.39 -10.89 19.28
CA LYS A 836 -36.22 -11.64 18.32
C LYS A 836 -35.38 -12.32 17.23
N GLN A 837 -34.16 -12.69 17.59
CA GLN A 837 -33.19 -13.28 16.68
C GLN A 837 -33.29 -14.81 16.72
N VAL A 838 -33.25 -15.41 15.52
CA VAL A 838 -33.19 -16.84 15.30
C VAL A 838 -31.81 -17.15 14.75
N THR A 839 -31.03 -17.97 15.45
CA THR A 839 -29.69 -18.41 15.05
C THR A 839 -29.73 -19.90 14.73
N VAL A 840 -29.26 -20.27 13.54
CA VAL A 840 -29.25 -21.66 13.07
C VAL A 840 -27.84 -22.04 12.68
N LEU A 841 -27.35 -23.15 13.24
CA LEU A 841 -26.02 -23.69 12.99
C LEU A 841 -26.13 -25.07 12.35
N ARG A 842 -25.55 -25.25 11.17
CA ARG A 842 -25.53 -26.54 10.45
C ARG A 842 -24.21 -26.69 9.71
N GLY A 843 -23.38 -27.64 10.10
CA GLY A 843 -22.06 -27.81 9.49
C GLY A 843 -21.21 -26.54 9.63
N ASN A 844 -20.71 -26.00 8.52
CA ASN A 844 -20.00 -24.71 8.49
C ASN A 844 -20.92 -23.49 8.24
N LYS A 845 -22.25 -23.67 8.37
CA LYS A 845 -23.23 -22.61 8.13
C LYS A 845 -23.74 -22.04 9.45
N LEU A 846 -23.58 -20.73 9.61
CA LEU A 846 -24.29 -19.91 10.59
C LEU A 846 -25.27 -19.03 9.83
N MET A 847 -26.54 -19.09 10.20
CA MET A 847 -27.57 -18.19 9.72
C MET A 847 -28.23 -17.49 10.89
N GLU A 848 -28.24 -16.15 10.88
CA GLU A 848 -29.03 -15.36 11.81
C GLU A 848 -30.09 -14.55 11.07
N MET A 849 -31.32 -14.68 11.51
CA MET A 849 -32.44 -13.88 11.01
C MET A 849 -33.15 -13.22 12.17
N THR A 850 -33.70 -12.03 11.92
CA THR A 850 -34.52 -11.32 12.92
C THR A 850 -35.97 -11.33 12.48
N LEU A 851 -36.90 -11.61 13.39
CA LEU A 851 -38.33 -11.64 13.07
C LEU A 851 -38.82 -10.28 12.55
N GLY A 852 -39.56 -10.31 11.44
CA GLY A 852 -40.08 -9.09 10.78
C GLY A 852 -39.02 -8.26 10.05
N LYS A 853 -37.79 -8.76 9.90
CA LYS A 853 -36.70 -8.09 9.20
C LYS A 853 -36.31 -8.85 7.93
N LYS A 854 -35.89 -8.10 6.90
CA LYS A 854 -35.50 -8.62 5.59
C LYS A 854 -33.99 -8.91 5.48
N ASP A 855 -33.20 -8.31 6.35
CA ASP A 855 -31.79 -8.61 6.47
C ASP A 855 -31.57 -9.90 7.28
N LEU A 856 -30.58 -10.67 6.85
CA LEU A 856 -30.09 -11.87 7.51
C LEU A 856 -28.56 -11.87 7.44
N ILE A 857 -27.93 -12.59 8.35
CA ILE A 857 -26.48 -12.79 8.35
C ILE A 857 -26.21 -14.26 8.04
N LEU A 858 -25.49 -14.53 6.95
CA LEU A 858 -25.06 -15.87 6.56
C LEU A 858 -23.55 -15.93 6.60
N ASN A 859 -22.99 -16.77 7.48
CA ASN A 859 -21.53 -16.91 7.66
C ASN A 859 -20.81 -15.58 7.88
N GLY A 860 -21.46 -14.67 8.62
CA GLY A 860 -20.94 -13.34 8.89
C GLY A 860 -21.07 -12.36 7.73
N GLU A 861 -21.76 -12.69 6.64
CA GLU A 861 -22.08 -11.75 5.57
C GLU A 861 -23.53 -11.27 5.66
N LEU A 862 -23.74 -9.96 5.55
CA LEU A 862 -25.07 -9.36 5.53
C LEU A 862 -25.72 -9.60 4.17
N GLN A 863 -26.88 -10.26 4.17
CA GLN A 863 -27.68 -10.52 2.98
C GLN A 863 -29.10 -9.99 3.18
N PHE A 864 -29.79 -9.75 2.06
CA PHE A 864 -31.19 -9.32 2.06
C PHE A 864 -32.08 -10.39 1.43
N SER A 865 -33.26 -10.57 2.00
CA SER A 865 -34.33 -11.42 1.47
C SER A 865 -35.54 -10.58 1.09
N GLU A 866 -36.32 -11.06 0.13
CA GLU A 866 -37.59 -10.43 -0.26
C GLU A 866 -38.69 -10.63 0.81
N VAL A 867 -38.55 -11.67 1.63
CA VAL A 867 -39.52 -12.15 2.62
C VAL A 867 -38.89 -12.20 4.02
N THR A 868 -39.71 -12.15 5.06
CA THR A 868 -39.25 -12.08 6.46
C THR A 868 -39.73 -13.29 7.26
N PRO A 869 -38.96 -13.80 8.24
CA PRO A 869 -39.48 -14.71 9.25
C PRO A 869 -40.69 -14.11 9.99
N ILE A 870 -41.69 -14.93 10.29
CA ILE A 870 -42.93 -14.51 10.95
C ILE A 870 -43.19 -15.32 12.22
N ILE A 871 -44.00 -14.77 13.13
CA ILE A 871 -44.62 -15.53 14.21
C ILE A 871 -46.08 -15.78 13.85
N ARG A 872 -46.53 -17.02 13.99
CA ARG A 872 -47.95 -17.39 13.93
C ARG A 872 -48.23 -18.44 15.00
N ASN A 873 -49.33 -18.28 15.75
CA ASN A 873 -49.71 -19.20 16.84
C ASN A 873 -48.57 -19.48 17.83
N ASN A 874 -47.83 -18.43 18.21
CA ASN A 874 -46.66 -18.54 19.09
C ASN A 874 -45.57 -19.51 18.59
N ARG A 875 -45.45 -19.66 17.27
CA ARG A 875 -44.41 -20.43 16.58
C ARG A 875 -43.76 -19.59 15.50
N THR A 876 -42.43 -19.66 15.42
CA THR A 876 -41.65 -19.02 14.36
C THR A 876 -41.74 -19.84 13.08
N LEU A 877 -42.22 -19.21 12.02
CA LEU A 877 -42.28 -19.79 10.68
C LEU A 877 -41.33 -19.02 9.76
N ILE A 878 -40.60 -19.76 8.92
CA ILE A 878 -39.57 -19.19 8.04
C ILE A 878 -39.83 -19.64 6.60
N PRO A 879 -39.57 -18.78 5.59
CA PRO A 879 -39.62 -19.17 4.19
C PRO A 879 -38.73 -20.39 3.93
N VAL A 880 -39.33 -21.51 3.49
CA VAL A 880 -38.64 -22.81 3.44
C VAL A 880 -37.41 -22.78 2.52
N ARG A 881 -37.49 -22.15 1.34
CA ARG A 881 -36.36 -22.07 0.41
C ARG A 881 -35.23 -21.21 0.94
N LEU A 882 -35.56 -20.02 1.47
CA LEU A 882 -34.58 -19.13 2.08
C LEU A 882 -33.78 -19.85 3.17
N PHE A 883 -34.48 -20.58 4.02
CA PHE A 883 -33.90 -21.31 5.13
C PHE A 883 -33.07 -22.51 4.66
N SER A 884 -33.70 -23.43 3.92
CA SER A 884 -33.13 -24.72 3.55
C SER A 884 -32.01 -24.59 2.51
N GLU A 885 -32.21 -23.83 1.43
CA GLU A 885 -31.22 -23.73 0.34
C GLU A 885 -29.93 -23.04 0.79
N LYS A 886 -30.05 -21.97 1.60
CA LYS A 886 -28.89 -21.28 2.17
C LYS A 886 -28.12 -22.13 3.19
N LEU A 887 -28.77 -23.16 3.77
CA LEU A 887 -28.15 -24.17 4.62
C LEU A 887 -27.66 -25.41 3.83
N GLY A 888 -27.76 -25.39 2.50
CA GLY A 888 -27.28 -26.46 1.62
C GLY A 888 -28.25 -27.62 1.42
N LEU A 889 -29.54 -27.43 1.70
CA LEU A 889 -30.62 -28.41 1.49
C LEU A 889 -31.38 -28.12 0.19
N LYS A 890 -31.99 -29.14 -0.39
CA LYS A 890 -32.88 -29.01 -1.56
C LYS A 890 -34.33 -28.92 -1.10
N VAL A 891 -35.13 -28.09 -1.77
CA VAL A 891 -36.55 -27.95 -1.47
C VAL A 891 -37.40 -28.27 -2.69
N GLY A 892 -38.25 -29.29 -2.56
CA GLY A 892 -39.30 -29.62 -3.51
C GLY A 892 -40.65 -29.05 -3.09
N TYR A 893 -41.48 -28.66 -4.07
CA TYR A 893 -42.88 -28.33 -3.84
C TYR A 893 -43.77 -28.91 -4.95
N ASP A 894 -44.72 -29.76 -4.58
CA ASP A 894 -45.77 -30.25 -5.47
C ASP A 894 -47.06 -29.48 -5.20
N ALA A 895 -47.46 -28.63 -6.15
CA ALA A 895 -48.63 -27.79 -6.05
C ALA A 895 -49.95 -28.57 -6.08
N LYS A 896 -50.02 -29.74 -6.72
CA LYS A 896 -51.26 -30.53 -6.86
C LYS A 896 -51.70 -31.09 -5.51
N VAL A 897 -50.74 -31.61 -4.74
CA VAL A 897 -50.98 -32.19 -3.41
C VAL A 897 -50.53 -31.27 -2.26
N LYS A 898 -50.05 -30.07 -2.58
CA LYS A 898 -49.50 -29.08 -1.64
C LYS A 898 -48.42 -29.68 -0.71
N LYS A 899 -47.59 -30.57 -1.27
CA LYS A 899 -46.54 -31.30 -0.56
C LYS A 899 -45.22 -30.54 -0.65
N ILE A 900 -44.53 -30.42 0.48
CA ILE A 900 -43.21 -29.84 0.63
C ILE A 900 -42.24 -30.99 0.92
N THR A 901 -41.13 -31.05 0.20
CA THR A 901 -40.05 -32.01 0.46
C THR A 901 -38.77 -31.23 0.74
N ILE A 902 -38.00 -31.67 1.72
CA ILE A 902 -36.67 -31.14 2.02
C ILE A 902 -35.71 -32.34 2.06
N ASP A 903 -34.62 -32.25 1.29
CA ASP A 903 -33.58 -33.29 1.13
C ASP A 903 -32.17 -32.72 1.30
#